data_AF-A0A8C0U6T6-F1
#
_entry.id   AF-A0A8C0U6T6-F1
#
_cell.length_a   1.000
_cell.length_b   1.000
_cell.length_c   1.000
_cell.angle_alpha   90.00
_cell.angle_beta   90.00
_cell.angle_gamma   90.00
#
_symmetry.space_group_name_H-M   'P 1'
#
loop_
_entity.id
_entity.type
_entity.pdbx_description
1 polymer ?
#
loop_
_entity_poly.entity_id
_entity_poly.type
_entity_poly.pdbx_seq_one_letter_code
_entity_poly.pdbx_strand_id
1 'polypeptide(L)'
;FTQEKSDKPYLEESAFEALEKDSQEFISMLNRDEALEKFRVEYEKLFAIMKKSRENERHLMEKCRKLSAELVEKSSKVAVLTKLTHDDGETISSLKSELEKAWKMVDKAHEREQKTKETINSLKKEISRLNTLMKERAGQENNVEDLLRLQEEVTEERDQLLSEVVKLRQGLIEITEQQQETEKAKNEAEQSVLQLQQDIQLRQSEELRETRKKEKMETELKNLLDEMDNKEAEVQKLQQEIENNKEKQMEIENNLREQKVGYMNLIKATNATQKQIDLVKLHEQSKQNLETEIQSYKIEAQKQRKIIYQLEKERESFIKETSELKEKVLHHMKDLEIHQMQICDCEKEIQVQMIKLKQQQNLCEALRTERTLYSKNLIEAKDEIAEMKMKLKTATRHVDHLKEEIKEKDLALEKAHVEFQQSEDEKESLKAELLKMTKQAQEAKAYIENQEAEEKKLLKIIAEADAERLRQNKELDKALCERHALGTQLIRRNDEVALLYEKIKIQQAILNRGETEYRQRMEDMRILRLEIKKLRREKGILGKSVANVEELRCEFNHMQKELLREQTRCKILEEELQKPLQVHRWRRLEASDPTTFELILKVQRLQKRLISKTGEVIEKEFLLQEKEKLYVELRHVLARQPGPEATEQLQQYRNILREKTKQIKALSSELTMCETQSKEYKHEIERLNSELLEVKKKYLSQKRKEQQKKYGKTTRSGIDMGTKLPPLKTDVPHFNMGVFPSSKPIPKIAV
;
A
#
# COMPACT_ATOMS: atom_id res chain seq x y z
N PHE A 1 -19.56 -72.49 14.02
CA PHE A 1 -20.36 -73.67 13.59
C PHE A 1 -19.65 -74.31 12.40
N THR A 2 -19.77 -75.62 12.20
CA THR A 2 -19.07 -76.34 11.12
C THR A 2 -19.66 -76.03 9.74
N GLN A 3 -18.87 -75.46 8.84
CA GLN A 3 -19.28 -75.06 7.49
C GLN A 3 -18.76 -76.05 6.42
N GLU A 4 -18.99 -77.35 6.63
CA GLU A 4 -18.76 -78.37 5.59
C GLU A 4 -20.06 -78.68 4.83
N LYS A 5 -19.93 -78.98 3.53
CA LYS A 5 -20.99 -79.40 2.57
C LYS A 5 -21.90 -78.28 2.01
N SER A 6 -21.34 -77.40 1.18
CA SER A 6 -22.12 -76.58 0.23
C SER A 6 -22.12 -77.11 -1.21
N ASP A 7 -21.12 -77.90 -1.61
CA ASP A 7 -20.76 -78.10 -3.03
C ASP A 7 -21.41 -79.34 -3.69
N LYS A 8 -22.49 -79.86 -3.10
CA LYS A 8 -23.26 -80.99 -3.66
C LYS A 8 -24.38 -80.66 -4.67
N PRO A 9 -25.08 -79.51 -4.67
CA PRO A 9 -26.32 -79.38 -5.44
C PRO A 9 -26.11 -79.42 -6.95
N TYR A 10 -24.99 -78.88 -7.46
CA TYR A 10 -24.64 -78.92 -8.89
C TYR A 10 -24.55 -80.35 -9.48
N LEU A 11 -24.16 -81.34 -8.66
CA LEU A 11 -24.10 -82.74 -9.09
C LEU A 11 -25.48 -83.41 -9.14
N GLU A 12 -26.42 -83.00 -8.28
CA GLU A 12 -27.79 -83.54 -8.31
C GLU A 12 -28.69 -82.85 -9.34
N GLU A 13 -28.44 -81.58 -9.66
CA GLU A 13 -29.21 -80.84 -10.66
C GLU A 13 -28.94 -81.40 -12.07
N SER A 14 -27.66 -81.57 -12.44
CA SER A 14 -27.27 -82.21 -13.71
C SER A 14 -27.75 -83.66 -13.82
N ALA A 15 -27.80 -84.42 -12.71
CA ALA A 15 -28.33 -85.77 -12.69
C ALA A 15 -29.86 -85.81 -12.92
N PHE A 16 -30.61 -84.81 -12.43
CA PHE A 16 -32.04 -84.71 -12.70
C PHE A 16 -32.33 -84.25 -14.14
N GLU A 17 -31.53 -83.35 -14.71
CA GLU A 17 -31.65 -82.94 -16.11
C GLU A 17 -31.44 -84.11 -17.08
N ALA A 18 -30.47 -85.00 -16.80
CA ALA A 18 -30.29 -86.25 -17.54
C ALA A 18 -31.53 -87.15 -17.43
N LEU A 19 -32.03 -87.39 -16.21
CA LEU A 19 -33.24 -88.19 -15.98
C LEU A 19 -34.48 -87.59 -16.65
N GLU A 20 -34.61 -86.26 -16.71
CA GLU A 20 -35.71 -85.58 -17.39
C GLU A 20 -35.66 -85.86 -18.90
N LYS A 21 -34.48 -85.79 -19.51
CA LYS A 21 -34.25 -86.08 -20.92
C LYS A 21 -34.51 -87.56 -21.26
N ASP A 22 -33.97 -88.48 -20.47
CA ASP A 22 -34.17 -89.94 -20.66
C ASP A 22 -35.67 -90.31 -20.55
N SER A 23 -36.39 -89.68 -19.63
CA SER A 23 -37.84 -89.89 -19.46
C SER A 23 -38.66 -89.32 -20.63
N GLN A 24 -38.27 -88.16 -21.18
CA GLN A 24 -38.89 -87.59 -22.38
C GLN A 24 -38.63 -88.47 -23.62
N GLU A 25 -37.41 -88.99 -23.77
CA GLU A 25 -37.09 -89.95 -24.83
C GLU A 25 -37.90 -91.25 -24.69
N PHE A 26 -38.07 -91.77 -23.46
CA PHE A 26 -38.92 -92.92 -23.18
C PHE A 26 -40.41 -92.68 -23.53
N ILE A 27 -40.98 -91.54 -23.15
CA ILE A 27 -42.34 -91.12 -23.55
C ILE A 27 -42.45 -91.04 -25.09
N SER A 28 -41.42 -90.53 -25.78
CA SER A 28 -41.40 -90.44 -27.25
C SER A 28 -41.35 -91.81 -27.95
N MET A 29 -40.80 -92.84 -27.29
CA MET A 29 -40.82 -94.22 -27.78
C MET A 29 -42.19 -94.87 -27.55
N LEU A 30 -42.81 -94.66 -26.39
CA LEU A 30 -44.16 -95.16 -26.08
C LEU A 30 -45.23 -94.62 -27.03
N ASN A 31 -45.05 -93.41 -27.57
CA ASN A 31 -45.92 -92.82 -28.61
C ASN A 31 -45.96 -93.56 -29.96
N ARG A 32 -45.24 -94.68 -30.12
CA ARG A 32 -45.21 -95.48 -31.36
C ARG A 32 -46.08 -96.74 -31.31
N ASP A 33 -46.66 -97.07 -30.15
CA ASP A 33 -47.47 -98.28 -29.96
C ASP A 33 -48.80 -97.95 -29.27
N GLU A 34 -49.89 -98.04 -30.03
CA GLU A 34 -51.26 -97.73 -29.58
C GLU A 34 -51.74 -98.66 -28.45
N ALA A 35 -51.14 -99.85 -28.28
CA ALA A 35 -51.44 -100.74 -27.15
C ALA A 35 -50.89 -100.21 -25.81
N LEU A 36 -49.87 -99.33 -25.83
CA LEU A 36 -49.20 -98.80 -24.64
C LEU A 36 -49.72 -97.43 -24.18
N GLU A 37 -50.69 -96.84 -24.90
CA GLU A 37 -51.30 -95.53 -24.61
C GLU A 37 -51.66 -95.35 -23.11
N LYS A 38 -52.33 -96.33 -22.52
CA LYS A 38 -52.75 -96.30 -21.10
C LYS A 38 -51.56 -96.28 -20.13
N PHE A 39 -50.47 -96.96 -20.47
CA PHE A 39 -49.25 -96.95 -19.67
C PHE A 39 -48.51 -95.61 -19.81
N ARG A 40 -48.44 -95.04 -21.03
CA ARG A 40 -47.85 -93.72 -21.25
C ARG A 40 -48.57 -92.64 -20.43
N VAL A 41 -49.91 -92.62 -20.43
CA VAL A 41 -50.71 -91.64 -19.68
C VAL A 41 -50.47 -91.70 -18.16
N GLU A 42 -50.33 -92.89 -17.56
CA GLU A 42 -50.00 -93.00 -16.13
C GLU A 42 -48.52 -92.67 -15.84
N TYR A 43 -47.60 -93.00 -16.75
CA TYR A 43 -46.19 -92.62 -16.64
C TYR A 43 -46.00 -91.10 -16.75
N GLU A 44 -46.70 -90.43 -17.69
CA GLU A 44 -46.73 -88.98 -17.86
C GLU A 44 -47.24 -88.26 -16.60
N LYS A 45 -48.31 -88.78 -15.97
CA LYS A 45 -48.80 -88.27 -14.68
C LYS A 45 -47.76 -88.42 -13.57
N LEU A 46 -47.15 -89.60 -13.44
CA LEU A 46 -46.15 -89.88 -12.41
C LEU A 46 -44.92 -88.97 -12.57
N PHE A 47 -44.46 -88.79 -13.80
CA PHE A 47 -43.35 -87.92 -14.17
C PHE A 47 -43.67 -86.44 -13.92
N ALA A 48 -44.88 -85.97 -14.24
CA ALA A 48 -45.33 -84.61 -13.93
C ALA A 48 -45.40 -84.34 -12.42
N ILE A 49 -45.83 -85.33 -11.62
CA ILE A 49 -45.81 -85.26 -10.14
C ILE A 49 -44.37 -85.21 -9.61
N MET A 50 -43.48 -86.05 -10.14
CA MET A 50 -42.06 -86.05 -9.77
C MET A 50 -41.39 -84.70 -10.08
N LYS A 51 -41.60 -84.16 -11.29
CA LYS A 51 -41.06 -82.85 -11.70
C LYS A 51 -41.57 -81.72 -10.79
N LYS A 52 -42.88 -81.67 -10.54
CA LYS A 52 -43.49 -80.71 -9.61
C LYS A 52 -42.93 -80.84 -8.18
N SER A 53 -42.62 -82.06 -7.73
CA SER A 53 -41.97 -82.29 -6.45
C SER A 53 -40.54 -81.73 -6.41
N ARG A 54 -39.73 -81.96 -7.44
CA ARG A 54 -38.35 -81.44 -7.53
C ARG A 54 -38.31 -79.91 -7.71
N GLU A 55 -39.30 -79.33 -8.39
CA GLU A 55 -39.49 -77.87 -8.47
C GLU A 55 -39.83 -77.26 -7.11
N ASN A 56 -40.75 -77.87 -6.35
CA ASN A 56 -41.05 -77.46 -4.97
C ASN A 56 -39.82 -77.58 -4.05
N GLU A 57 -39.06 -78.66 -4.18
CA GLU A 57 -37.81 -78.88 -3.44
C GLU A 57 -36.75 -77.81 -3.79
N ARG A 58 -36.56 -77.50 -5.07
CA ARG A 58 -35.69 -76.41 -5.54
C ARG A 58 -36.11 -75.06 -4.96
N HIS A 59 -37.42 -74.76 -4.93
CA HIS A 59 -37.95 -73.53 -4.32
C HIS A 59 -37.72 -73.47 -2.81
N LEU A 60 -37.89 -74.58 -2.08
CA LEU A 60 -37.59 -74.68 -0.65
C LEU A 60 -36.09 -74.50 -0.39
N MET A 61 -35.23 -75.17 -1.16
CA MET A 61 -33.78 -75.06 -1.05
C MET A 61 -33.29 -73.63 -1.30
N GLU A 62 -33.77 -72.95 -2.35
CA GLU A 62 -33.39 -71.54 -2.60
C GLU A 62 -33.97 -70.58 -1.54
N LYS A 63 -35.15 -70.86 -0.96
CA LYS A 63 -35.68 -70.09 0.18
C LYS A 63 -34.82 -70.28 1.43
N CYS A 64 -34.41 -71.52 1.73
CA CYS A 64 -33.46 -71.82 2.81
C CYS A 64 -32.08 -71.18 2.56
N ARG A 65 -31.61 -71.14 1.31
CA ARG A 65 -30.34 -70.50 0.93
C ARG A 65 -30.40 -68.97 1.11
N LYS A 66 -31.51 -68.33 0.75
CA LYS A 66 -31.76 -66.89 1.00
C LYS A 66 -31.82 -66.58 2.49
N LEU A 67 -32.60 -67.33 3.27
CA LEU A 67 -32.68 -67.15 4.73
C LEU A 67 -31.32 -67.40 5.41
N SER A 68 -30.52 -68.35 4.92
CA SER A 68 -29.16 -68.59 5.42
C SER A 68 -28.21 -67.43 5.07
N ALA A 69 -28.32 -66.86 3.87
CA ALA A 69 -27.55 -65.69 3.47
C ALA A 69 -27.92 -64.45 4.31
N GLU A 70 -29.22 -64.19 4.51
CA GLU A 70 -29.70 -63.12 5.39
C GLU A 70 -29.25 -63.31 6.85
N LEU A 71 -29.21 -64.55 7.35
CA LEU A 71 -28.75 -64.86 8.70
C LEU A 71 -27.23 -64.58 8.84
N VAL A 72 -26.43 -64.91 7.83
CA VAL A 72 -25.00 -64.58 7.77
C VAL A 72 -24.77 -63.06 7.62
N GLU A 73 -25.61 -62.37 6.85
CA GLU A 73 -25.55 -60.90 6.72
C GLU A 73 -25.91 -60.20 8.05
N LYS A 74 -26.97 -60.65 8.72
CA LYS A 74 -27.37 -60.13 10.05
C LYS A 74 -26.31 -60.48 11.11
N SER A 75 -25.74 -61.68 11.08
CA SER A 75 -24.63 -62.11 11.96
C SER A 75 -23.37 -61.26 11.78
N SER A 76 -22.96 -61.00 10.54
CA SER A 76 -21.80 -60.14 10.25
C SER A 76 -22.04 -58.67 10.60
N LYS A 77 -23.27 -58.15 10.39
CA LYS A 77 -23.67 -56.82 10.87
C LYS A 77 -23.60 -56.72 12.40
N VAL A 78 -24.08 -57.73 13.14
CA VAL A 78 -23.94 -57.79 14.61
C VAL A 78 -22.46 -57.84 15.01
N ALA A 79 -21.63 -58.66 14.35
CA ALA A 79 -20.20 -58.75 14.66
C ALA A 79 -19.45 -57.42 14.42
N VAL A 80 -19.79 -56.67 13.38
CA VAL A 80 -19.25 -55.32 13.12
C VAL A 80 -19.72 -54.33 14.19
N LEU A 81 -21.00 -54.33 14.55
CA LEU A 81 -21.52 -53.46 15.61
C LEU A 81 -20.85 -53.74 16.97
N THR A 82 -20.65 -55.00 17.34
CA THR A 82 -19.95 -55.34 18.59
C THR A 82 -18.49 -54.91 18.60
N LYS A 83 -17.83 -54.88 17.43
CA LYS A 83 -16.47 -54.29 17.31
C LYS A 83 -16.50 -52.78 17.46
N LEU A 84 -17.39 -52.08 16.76
CA LEU A 84 -17.54 -50.62 16.91
C LEU A 84 -17.72 -50.23 18.38
N THR A 85 -18.63 -50.89 19.10
CA THR A 85 -18.87 -50.60 20.53
C THR A 85 -17.68 -50.94 21.46
N HIS A 86 -16.72 -51.74 20.99
CA HIS A 86 -15.48 -52.03 21.71
C HIS A 86 -14.43 -50.95 21.43
N ASP A 87 -14.23 -50.61 20.16
CA ASP A 87 -13.31 -49.58 19.68
C ASP A 87 -13.71 -48.17 20.20
N ASP A 88 -15.02 -47.88 20.25
CA ASP A 88 -15.62 -46.70 20.90
C ASP A 88 -15.32 -46.69 22.42
N GLY A 89 -15.32 -47.85 23.06
CA GLY A 89 -14.99 -48.00 24.48
C GLY A 89 -13.52 -47.69 24.79
N GLU A 90 -12.60 -48.08 23.89
CA GLU A 90 -11.18 -47.75 24.01
C GLU A 90 -10.92 -46.26 23.76
N THR A 91 -11.54 -45.65 22.76
CA THR A 91 -11.40 -44.20 22.47
C THR A 91 -12.04 -43.32 23.55
N ILE A 92 -13.18 -43.71 24.12
CA ILE A 92 -13.74 -43.04 25.32
C ILE A 92 -12.77 -43.14 26.51
N SER A 93 -11.99 -44.22 26.61
CA SER A 93 -11.02 -44.42 27.69
C SER A 93 -9.73 -43.61 27.50
N SER A 94 -9.23 -43.46 26.26
CA SER A 94 -8.09 -42.59 25.97
C SER A 94 -8.43 -41.11 26.16
N LEU A 95 -9.58 -40.64 25.65
CA LEU A 95 -10.06 -39.27 25.81
C LEU A 95 -10.23 -38.87 27.29
N LYS A 96 -10.73 -39.78 28.14
CA LYS A 96 -10.76 -39.56 29.60
C LYS A 96 -9.37 -39.40 30.20
N SER A 97 -8.39 -40.20 29.76
CA SER A 97 -6.98 -40.07 30.19
C SER A 97 -6.35 -38.74 29.77
N GLU A 98 -6.75 -38.17 28.63
CA GLU A 98 -6.27 -36.87 28.17
C GLU A 98 -6.94 -35.71 28.88
N LEU A 99 -8.24 -35.80 29.16
CA LEU A 99 -8.96 -34.83 29.99
C LEU A 99 -8.35 -34.73 31.41
N GLU A 100 -8.03 -35.88 32.03
CA GLU A 100 -7.35 -35.99 33.33
C GLU A 100 -5.95 -35.31 33.32
N LYS A 101 -5.23 -35.37 32.20
CA LYS A 101 -3.93 -34.67 32.02
C LYS A 101 -4.12 -33.17 31.82
N ALA A 102 -5.15 -32.76 31.06
CA ALA A 102 -5.48 -31.36 30.82
C ALA A 102 -5.86 -30.63 32.11
N TRP A 103 -6.70 -31.23 32.96
CA TRP A 103 -7.03 -30.68 34.29
C TRP A 103 -5.77 -30.44 35.14
N LYS A 104 -4.87 -31.42 35.22
CA LYS A 104 -3.59 -31.29 35.95
C LYS A 104 -2.60 -30.28 35.33
N MET A 105 -2.84 -29.83 34.10
CA MET A 105 -2.13 -28.71 33.48
C MET A 105 -2.77 -27.36 33.86
N VAL A 106 -4.10 -27.30 33.96
CA VAL A 106 -4.85 -26.12 34.44
C VAL A 106 -4.51 -25.83 35.92
N ASP A 107 -4.52 -26.84 36.79
CA ASP A 107 -4.15 -26.68 38.21
C ASP A 107 -2.74 -26.06 38.36
N LYS A 108 -1.78 -26.58 37.58
CA LYS A 108 -0.40 -26.08 37.53
C LYS A 108 -0.26 -24.70 36.87
N ALA A 109 -1.21 -24.27 36.04
CA ALA A 109 -1.25 -22.91 35.51
C ALA A 109 -1.79 -21.94 36.58
N HIS A 110 -2.87 -22.32 37.27
CA HIS A 110 -3.49 -21.50 38.32
C HIS A 110 -2.56 -21.33 39.53
N GLU A 111 -1.82 -22.36 39.93
CA GLU A 111 -0.76 -22.25 40.94
C GLU A 111 0.30 -21.18 40.59
N ARG A 112 0.70 -21.08 39.31
CA ARG A 112 1.67 -20.07 38.86
C ARG A 112 1.06 -18.68 38.84
N GLU A 113 -0.19 -18.58 38.39
CA GLU A 113 -0.98 -17.34 38.36
C GLU A 113 -1.17 -16.75 39.78
N GLN A 114 -1.41 -17.60 40.78
CA GLN A 114 -1.53 -17.15 42.16
C GLN A 114 -0.17 -16.67 42.71
N LYS A 115 0.92 -17.38 42.41
CA LYS A 115 2.29 -16.97 42.77
C LYS A 115 2.72 -15.67 42.09
N THR A 116 2.29 -15.37 40.86
CA THR A 116 2.54 -14.06 40.22
C THR A 116 1.64 -12.95 40.75
N LYS A 117 0.38 -13.24 41.13
CA LYS A 117 -0.48 -12.27 41.85
C LYS A 117 0.11 -11.87 43.21
N GLU A 118 0.74 -12.80 43.92
CA GLU A 118 1.42 -12.52 45.19
C GLU A 118 2.67 -11.64 45.02
N THR A 119 3.53 -11.90 44.01
CA THR A 119 4.70 -11.05 43.74
C THR A 119 4.34 -9.67 43.17
N ILE A 120 3.27 -9.55 42.38
CA ILE A 120 2.74 -8.24 41.96
C ILE A 120 2.26 -7.43 43.20
N ASN A 121 1.65 -8.09 44.19
CA ASN A 121 1.18 -7.43 45.40
C ASN A 121 2.31 -7.03 46.37
N SER A 122 3.47 -7.70 46.37
CA SER A 122 4.65 -7.22 47.11
C SER A 122 5.30 -6.02 46.41
N LEU A 123 5.47 -6.08 45.07
CA LEU A 123 6.02 -4.97 44.29
C LEU A 123 5.16 -3.70 44.38
N LYS A 124 3.82 -3.81 44.37
CA LYS A 124 2.92 -2.67 44.59
C LYS A 124 3.10 -2.00 45.96
N LYS A 125 3.39 -2.79 47.01
CA LYS A 125 3.68 -2.23 48.35
C LYS A 125 5.02 -1.48 48.36
N GLU A 126 6.04 -1.97 47.67
CA GLU A 126 7.34 -1.32 47.63
C GLU A 126 7.33 -0.03 46.78
N ILE A 127 6.60 -0.02 45.65
CA ILE A 127 6.34 1.19 44.86
C ILE A 127 5.59 2.26 45.68
N SER A 128 4.64 1.83 46.54
CA SER A 128 3.94 2.74 47.46
C SER A 128 4.89 3.37 48.48
N ARG A 129 5.90 2.61 48.92
CA ARG A 129 6.91 3.01 49.92
C ARG A 129 7.94 3.99 49.37
N LEU A 130 8.36 3.79 48.11
CA LEU A 130 9.29 4.69 47.41
C LEU A 130 8.62 6.04 47.06
N ASN A 131 7.34 6.02 46.65
CA ASN A 131 6.58 7.24 46.38
C ASN A 131 6.41 8.15 47.62
N THR A 132 6.39 7.59 48.83
CA THR A 132 6.40 8.40 50.06
C THR A 132 7.74 9.07 50.36
N LEU A 133 8.87 8.55 49.87
CA LEU A 133 10.21 9.07 50.17
C LEU A 133 10.71 10.12 49.16
N MET A 134 10.20 10.14 47.92
CA MET A 134 10.53 11.21 46.96
C MET A 134 9.84 12.55 47.24
N LYS A 135 8.91 12.62 48.20
CA LYS A 135 8.02 13.78 48.37
C LYS A 135 8.47 14.84 49.41
N GLU A 136 9.64 14.66 50.03
CA GLU A 136 10.15 15.54 51.11
C GLU A 136 11.40 16.37 50.74
N ARG A 137 11.73 16.55 49.45
CA ARG A 137 12.72 17.56 49.03
C ARG A 137 12.27 18.37 47.81
N ALA A 138 11.66 19.51 48.10
CA ALA A 138 11.51 20.63 47.18
C ALA A 138 11.92 21.92 47.90
N GLY A 139 12.69 22.79 47.23
CA GLY A 139 13.15 24.04 47.83
C GLY A 139 14.17 24.79 46.98
N GLN A 140 13.66 25.69 46.12
CA GLN A 140 14.19 27.03 45.77
C GLN A 140 15.65 27.15 45.22
N GLU A 141 15.96 27.99 44.23
CA GLU A 141 15.13 28.89 43.40
C GLU A 141 15.88 29.34 42.12
N ASN A 142 15.13 29.76 41.10
CA ASN A 142 15.46 30.75 40.05
C ASN A 142 16.79 30.67 39.27
N ASN A 143 16.68 30.54 37.95
CA ASN A 143 17.17 31.58 37.02
C ASN A 143 16.38 31.58 35.69
N VAL A 144 16.31 32.73 35.03
CA VAL A 144 15.36 33.00 33.93
C VAL A 144 15.71 32.26 32.61
N GLU A 145 16.92 31.73 32.49
CA GLU A 145 17.42 31.06 31.29
C GLU A 145 16.87 29.62 31.11
N ASP A 146 16.34 29.02 32.18
CA ASP A 146 15.63 27.74 32.10
C ASP A 146 14.17 27.91 31.63
N LEU A 147 13.57 29.11 31.68
CA LEU A 147 12.20 29.34 31.17
C LEU A 147 12.09 29.25 29.64
N LEU A 148 13.18 29.54 28.90
CA LEU A 148 13.22 29.36 27.45
C LEU A 148 13.34 27.88 27.08
N ARG A 149 14.23 27.13 27.75
CA ARG A 149 14.31 25.67 27.57
C ARG A 149 13.01 24.98 28.01
N LEU A 150 12.40 25.38 29.12
CA LEU A 150 11.10 24.86 29.52
C LEU A 150 9.98 25.25 28.53
N GLN A 151 10.09 26.38 27.83
CA GLN A 151 9.15 26.71 26.74
C GLN A 151 9.36 25.82 25.51
N GLU A 152 10.62 25.55 25.13
CA GLU A 152 10.95 24.63 24.03
C GLU A 152 10.54 23.19 24.39
N GLU A 153 10.93 22.69 25.55
CA GLU A 153 10.54 21.38 26.12
C GLU A 153 9.01 21.25 26.20
N VAL A 154 8.28 22.25 26.71
CA VAL A 154 6.80 22.21 26.73
C VAL A 154 6.19 22.29 25.33
N THR A 155 6.85 22.90 24.33
CA THR A 155 6.40 22.77 22.93
C THR A 155 6.70 21.41 22.31
N GLU A 156 7.83 20.78 22.65
CA GLU A 156 8.12 19.41 22.23
C GLU A 156 7.20 18.39 22.92
N GLU A 157 6.94 18.52 24.22
CA GLU A 157 5.93 17.74 24.95
C GLU A 157 4.54 17.96 24.37
N ARG A 158 4.14 19.21 24.07
CA ARG A 158 2.86 19.51 23.39
C ARG A 158 2.77 18.82 22.05
N ASP A 159 3.82 18.83 21.24
CA ASP A 159 3.79 18.28 19.88
C ASP A 159 3.96 16.76 19.87
N GLN A 160 4.64 16.18 20.86
CA GLN A 160 4.62 14.74 21.16
C GLN A 160 3.23 14.30 21.63
N LEU A 161 2.60 15.01 22.57
CA LEU A 161 1.23 14.74 23.03
C LEU A 161 0.19 14.95 21.92
N LEU A 162 0.38 15.90 21.01
CA LEU A 162 -0.44 16.03 19.79
C LEU A 162 -0.21 14.84 18.84
N SER A 163 1.02 14.37 18.67
CA SER A 163 1.32 13.15 17.90
C SER A 163 0.67 11.91 18.52
N GLU A 164 0.69 11.77 19.85
CA GLU A 164 0.00 10.70 20.56
C GLU A 164 -1.52 10.84 20.47
N VAL A 165 -2.09 12.04 20.63
CA VAL A 165 -3.53 12.28 20.44
C VAL A 165 -3.97 11.99 19.00
N VAL A 166 -3.14 12.25 17.99
CA VAL A 166 -3.41 11.83 16.60
C VAL A 166 -3.37 10.32 16.46
N LYS A 167 -2.36 9.63 17.01
CA LYS A 167 -2.29 8.14 17.00
C LYS A 167 -3.45 7.50 17.77
N LEU A 168 -3.85 8.06 18.90
CA LEU A 168 -4.97 7.59 19.71
C LEU A 168 -6.33 7.86 19.02
N ARG A 169 -6.46 8.95 18.26
CA ARG A 169 -7.64 9.20 17.41
C ARG A 169 -7.68 8.24 16.22
N GLN A 170 -6.54 7.96 15.59
CA GLN A 170 -6.42 7.00 14.50
C GLN A 170 -6.78 5.58 14.97
N GLY A 171 -6.20 5.14 16.09
CA GLY A 171 -6.56 3.87 16.73
C GLY A 171 -8.01 3.81 17.24
N LEU A 172 -8.59 4.93 17.69
CA LEU A 172 -10.03 5.00 18.00
C LEU A 172 -10.90 4.78 16.76
N ILE A 173 -10.55 5.37 15.61
CA ILE A 173 -11.26 5.15 14.35
C ILE A 173 -11.18 3.67 13.97
N GLU A 174 -9.97 3.10 13.92
CA GLU A 174 -9.72 1.69 13.60
C GLU A 174 -10.48 0.73 14.53
N ILE A 175 -10.51 1.00 15.85
CA ILE A 175 -11.30 0.23 16.82
C ILE A 175 -12.81 0.38 16.57
N THR A 176 -13.31 1.58 16.23
CA THR A 176 -14.74 1.75 15.91
C THR A 176 -15.15 1.10 14.60
N GLU A 177 -14.26 1.02 13.60
CA GLU A 177 -14.50 0.31 12.35
C GLU A 177 -14.53 -1.21 12.59
N GLN A 178 -13.55 -1.77 13.31
CA GLN A 178 -13.55 -3.17 13.75
C GLN A 178 -14.77 -3.51 14.63
N GLN A 179 -15.23 -2.58 15.46
CA GLN A 179 -16.45 -2.78 16.26
C GLN A 179 -17.71 -2.80 15.39
N GLN A 180 -17.79 -1.98 14.33
CA GLN A 180 -18.90 -2.06 13.36
C GLN A 180 -18.85 -3.31 12.50
N GLU A 181 -17.68 -3.82 12.13
CA GLU A 181 -17.55 -5.08 11.39
C GLU A 181 -17.93 -6.29 12.24
N THR A 182 -17.45 -6.35 13.49
CA THR A 182 -17.85 -7.41 14.43
C THR A 182 -19.33 -7.35 14.81
N GLU A 183 -19.94 -6.15 14.88
CA GLU A 183 -21.38 -6.01 15.07
C GLU A 183 -22.19 -6.45 13.84
N LYS A 184 -21.73 -6.19 12.61
CA LYS A 184 -22.34 -6.76 11.39
C LYS A 184 -22.26 -8.29 11.38
N ALA A 185 -21.08 -8.85 11.60
CA ALA A 185 -20.87 -10.30 11.64
C ALA A 185 -21.71 -10.98 12.75
N LYS A 186 -21.86 -10.33 13.90
CA LYS A 186 -22.78 -10.76 14.97
C LYS A 186 -24.24 -10.78 14.49
N ASN A 187 -24.70 -9.73 13.80
CA ASN A 187 -26.08 -9.65 13.30
C ASN A 187 -26.37 -10.69 12.19
N GLU A 188 -25.38 -10.99 11.33
CA GLU A 188 -25.46 -12.06 10.32
C GLU A 188 -25.50 -13.45 10.96
N ALA A 189 -24.70 -13.67 12.02
CA ALA A 189 -24.75 -14.88 12.83
C ALA A 189 -26.10 -15.03 13.55
N GLU A 190 -26.66 -13.96 14.12
CA GLU A 190 -27.97 -13.97 14.78
C GLU A 190 -29.12 -14.26 13.80
N GLN A 191 -29.07 -13.72 12.57
CA GLN A 191 -30.02 -14.10 11.51
C GLN A 191 -29.88 -15.58 11.11
N SER A 192 -28.66 -16.08 11.00
CA SER A 192 -28.38 -17.50 10.70
C SER A 192 -28.90 -18.42 11.81
N VAL A 193 -28.71 -18.05 13.09
CA VAL A 193 -29.28 -18.75 14.24
C VAL A 193 -30.82 -18.73 14.21
N LEU A 194 -31.44 -17.61 13.81
CA LEU A 194 -32.89 -17.51 13.69
C LEU A 194 -33.46 -18.45 12.61
N GLN A 195 -32.77 -18.56 11.47
CA GLN A 195 -33.13 -19.50 10.40
C GLN A 195 -32.99 -20.96 10.87
N LEU A 196 -31.86 -21.30 11.51
CA LEU A 196 -31.66 -22.64 12.09
C LEU A 196 -32.70 -22.97 13.17
N GLN A 197 -33.17 -21.99 13.96
CA GLN A 197 -34.27 -22.20 14.90
C GLN A 197 -35.61 -22.49 14.22
N GLN A 198 -35.90 -21.88 13.05
CA GLN A 198 -37.08 -22.20 12.26
C GLN A 198 -36.98 -23.61 11.64
N ASP A 199 -35.80 -23.98 11.11
CA ASP A 199 -35.56 -25.33 10.60
C ASP A 199 -35.68 -26.39 11.70
N ILE A 200 -35.17 -26.13 12.91
CA ILE A 200 -35.33 -27.02 14.07
C ILE A 200 -36.81 -27.18 14.44
N GLN A 201 -37.61 -26.10 14.44
CA GLN A 201 -39.06 -26.19 14.69
C GLN A 201 -39.79 -26.99 13.60
N LEU A 202 -39.40 -26.83 12.33
CA LEU A 202 -39.93 -27.62 11.22
C LEU A 202 -39.59 -29.11 11.40
N ARG A 203 -38.33 -29.45 11.69
CA ARG A 203 -37.91 -30.84 11.96
C ARG A 203 -38.61 -31.46 13.17
N GLN A 204 -38.80 -30.72 14.25
CA GLN A 204 -39.60 -31.17 15.40
C GLN A 204 -41.07 -31.43 15.00
N SER A 205 -41.63 -30.64 14.09
CA SER A 205 -42.99 -30.88 13.57
C SER A 205 -43.10 -32.10 12.64
N GLU A 206 -42.02 -32.46 11.95
CA GLU A 206 -41.91 -33.69 11.15
C GLU A 206 -41.71 -34.93 12.04
N GLU A 207 -40.86 -34.84 13.05
CA GLU A 207 -40.67 -35.88 14.06
C GLU A 207 -41.97 -36.19 14.81
N LEU A 208 -42.74 -35.16 15.19
CA LEU A 208 -44.09 -35.28 15.76
C LEU A 208 -45.15 -35.83 14.78
N ARG A 209 -44.85 -35.92 13.47
CA ARG A 209 -45.70 -36.62 12.48
C ARG A 209 -45.27 -38.07 12.29
N GLU A 210 -43.97 -38.37 12.24
CA GLU A 210 -43.49 -39.74 12.10
C GLU A 210 -43.69 -40.57 13.38
N THR A 211 -43.52 -39.98 14.57
CA THR A 211 -43.92 -40.63 15.84
C THR A 211 -45.41 -41.00 15.85
N ARG A 212 -46.29 -40.08 15.46
CA ARG A 212 -47.75 -40.35 15.33
C ARG A 212 -48.14 -41.34 14.23
N LYS A 213 -47.26 -41.59 13.25
CA LYS A 213 -47.41 -42.71 12.32
C LYS A 213 -46.95 -44.01 12.99
N LYS A 214 -45.77 -43.99 13.63
CA LYS A 214 -45.21 -45.14 14.34
C LYS A 214 -46.17 -45.67 15.42
N GLU A 215 -46.76 -44.80 16.23
CA GLU A 215 -47.79 -45.14 17.22
C GLU A 215 -49.00 -45.86 16.58
N LYS A 216 -49.43 -45.45 15.39
CA LYS A 216 -50.52 -46.12 14.66
C LYS A 216 -50.10 -47.51 14.18
N MET A 217 -48.94 -47.61 13.52
CA MET A 217 -48.40 -48.90 13.09
C MET A 217 -48.17 -49.85 14.28
N GLU A 218 -47.78 -49.33 15.45
CA GLU A 218 -47.60 -50.11 16.68
C GLU A 218 -48.94 -50.54 17.30
N THR A 219 -49.99 -49.72 17.25
CA THR A 219 -51.34 -50.17 17.63
C THR A 219 -51.95 -51.17 16.64
N GLU A 220 -51.69 -51.03 15.33
CA GLU A 220 -52.09 -52.02 14.32
C GLU A 220 -51.33 -53.33 14.51
N LEU A 221 -50.02 -53.28 14.76
CA LEU A 221 -49.20 -54.46 15.08
C LEU A 221 -49.67 -55.15 16.36
N LYS A 222 -50.06 -54.37 17.38
CA LYS A 222 -50.61 -54.93 18.63
C LYS A 222 -51.95 -55.61 18.40
N ASN A 223 -52.87 -55.00 17.64
CA ASN A 223 -54.14 -55.64 17.31
C ASN A 223 -53.93 -56.96 16.53
N LEU A 224 -52.94 -57.01 15.63
CA LEU A 224 -52.58 -58.24 14.91
C LEU A 224 -51.94 -59.31 15.82
N LEU A 225 -51.20 -58.91 16.87
CA LEU A 225 -50.71 -59.82 17.91
C LEU A 225 -51.87 -60.35 18.76
N ASP A 226 -52.78 -59.48 19.20
CA ASP A 226 -53.98 -59.89 19.94
C ASP A 226 -54.87 -60.82 19.08
N GLU A 227 -54.95 -60.62 17.75
CA GLU A 227 -55.61 -61.56 16.82
C GLU A 227 -54.85 -62.90 16.68
N MET A 228 -53.51 -62.88 16.64
CA MET A 228 -52.70 -64.11 16.62
C MET A 228 -52.86 -64.93 17.90
N ASP A 229 -52.80 -64.30 19.07
CA ASP A 229 -52.98 -64.98 20.36
C ASP A 229 -54.39 -65.61 20.46
N ASN A 230 -55.43 -64.93 19.95
CA ASN A 230 -56.78 -65.50 19.85
C ASN A 230 -56.86 -66.70 18.90
N LYS A 231 -56.10 -66.70 17.79
CA LYS A 231 -56.02 -67.85 16.88
C LYS A 231 -55.18 -69.00 17.45
N GLU A 232 -54.14 -68.71 18.21
CA GLU A 232 -53.34 -69.73 18.89
C GLU A 232 -54.15 -70.38 20.04
N ALA A 233 -55.02 -69.63 20.71
CA ALA A 233 -56.00 -70.16 21.66
C ALA A 233 -57.12 -71.02 21.00
N GLU A 234 -57.52 -70.74 19.75
CA GLU A 234 -58.37 -71.66 18.97
C GLU A 234 -57.63 -72.95 18.60
N VAL A 235 -56.36 -72.85 18.20
CA VAL A 235 -55.51 -74.01 17.88
C VAL A 235 -55.31 -74.91 19.12
N GLN A 236 -55.08 -74.33 20.30
CA GLN A 236 -54.98 -75.08 21.55
C GLN A 236 -56.28 -75.81 21.91
N LYS A 237 -57.45 -75.20 21.69
CA LYS A 237 -58.75 -75.88 21.88
C LYS A 237 -58.92 -77.06 20.94
N LEU A 238 -58.59 -76.91 19.66
CA LEU A 238 -58.65 -77.99 18.67
C LEU A 238 -57.64 -79.12 18.98
N GLN A 239 -56.46 -78.79 19.51
CA GLN A 239 -55.50 -79.78 20.01
C GLN A 239 -56.02 -80.54 21.23
N GLN A 240 -56.74 -79.88 22.13
CA GLN A 240 -57.38 -80.54 23.28
C GLN A 240 -58.56 -81.45 22.85
N GLU A 241 -59.31 -81.09 21.80
CA GLU A 241 -60.30 -81.98 21.19
C GLU A 241 -59.65 -83.20 20.51
N ILE A 242 -58.45 -83.07 19.93
CA ILE A 242 -57.70 -84.21 19.37
C ILE A 242 -57.26 -85.17 20.48
N GLU A 243 -56.77 -84.68 21.62
CA GLU A 243 -56.36 -85.54 22.74
C GLU A 243 -57.56 -86.27 23.37
N ASN A 244 -58.68 -85.57 23.58
CA ASN A 244 -59.95 -86.14 24.06
C ASN A 244 -60.54 -87.22 23.12
N ASN A 245 -60.13 -87.25 21.85
CA ASN A 245 -60.51 -88.29 20.90
C ASN A 245 -59.55 -89.49 20.90
N LYS A 246 -58.27 -89.31 21.27
CA LYS A 246 -57.33 -90.43 21.47
C LYS A 246 -57.68 -91.28 22.69
N GLU A 247 -58.10 -90.66 23.80
CA GLU A 247 -58.49 -91.40 25.01
C GLU A 247 -59.64 -92.37 24.73
N LYS A 248 -60.66 -91.91 24.00
CA LYS A 248 -61.79 -92.74 23.52
C LYS A 248 -61.38 -93.85 22.55
N GLN A 249 -60.22 -93.72 21.89
CA GLN A 249 -59.70 -94.75 20.99
C GLN A 249 -59.01 -95.89 21.77
N MET A 250 -58.35 -95.61 22.89
CA MET A 250 -57.81 -96.64 23.80
C MET A 250 -58.90 -97.39 24.59
N GLU A 251 -60.07 -96.78 24.78
CA GLU A 251 -61.21 -97.41 25.47
C GLU A 251 -61.87 -98.53 24.64
N ILE A 252 -61.69 -98.51 23.30
CA ILE A 252 -62.24 -99.53 22.39
C ILE A 252 -61.32 -100.76 22.29
N GLU A 253 -59.98 -100.58 22.28
CA GLU A 253 -59.05 -101.73 22.20
C GLU A 253 -59.06 -102.60 23.47
N ASN A 254 -59.29 -102.01 24.65
CA ASN A 254 -59.36 -102.76 25.91
C ASN A 254 -60.60 -103.64 26.05
N ASN A 255 -61.68 -103.37 25.28
CA ASN A 255 -62.92 -104.15 25.33
C ASN A 255 -62.88 -105.47 24.53
N LEU A 256 -61.72 -105.85 23.97
CA LEU A 256 -61.54 -107.08 23.18
C LEU A 256 -60.62 -108.14 23.82
N ARG A 257 -60.55 -108.20 25.16
CA ARG A 257 -59.94 -109.33 25.89
C ARG A 257 -60.68 -109.80 27.15
N GLU A 258 -61.98 -109.50 27.28
CA GLU A 258 -62.86 -110.01 28.34
C GLU A 258 -63.88 -111.06 27.83
N GLN A 259 -63.39 -112.16 27.24
CA GLN A 259 -64.15 -113.42 27.31
C GLN A 259 -63.24 -114.62 27.60
N LYS A 260 -63.61 -115.37 28.64
CA LYS A 260 -62.76 -116.35 29.32
C LYS A 260 -62.86 -117.73 28.66
N VAL A 261 -61.77 -118.48 28.71
CA VAL A 261 -61.79 -119.93 28.46
C VAL A 261 -62.76 -120.56 29.46
N GLY A 262 -63.85 -121.16 28.95
CA GLY A 262 -65.02 -121.49 29.77
C GLY A 262 -65.97 -122.51 29.15
N TYR A 263 -65.49 -123.42 28.30
CA TYR A 263 -66.27 -124.57 27.86
C TYR A 263 -65.42 -125.84 27.76
N MET A 264 -66.05 -127.01 28.00
CA MET A 264 -65.38 -128.30 28.21
C MET A 264 -65.77 -129.35 27.15
N ASN A 265 -64.96 -130.41 27.06
CA ASN A 265 -65.15 -131.54 26.14
C ASN A 265 -66.37 -132.40 26.50
N LEU A 266 -67.16 -132.82 25.50
CA LEU A 266 -67.88 -134.10 25.35
C LEU A 266 -68.60 -134.09 23.96
N ILE A 267 -68.93 -135.16 23.23
CA ILE A 267 -69.06 -136.61 23.51
C ILE A 267 -68.51 -137.45 22.33
N LYS A 268 -67.95 -138.65 22.62
CA LYS A 268 -67.99 -139.84 21.72
C LYS A 268 -68.07 -141.14 22.55
N ALA A 269 -69.27 -141.72 22.74
CA ALA A 269 -69.43 -143.07 23.34
C ALA A 269 -70.86 -143.67 23.18
N THR A 270 -70.97 -145.00 23.40
CA THR A 270 -72.16 -145.88 23.58
C THR A 270 -72.89 -146.37 22.30
N ASN A 271 -73.05 -147.68 21.97
CA ASN A 271 -72.64 -149.03 22.52
C ASN A 271 -72.40 -150.04 21.31
N ALA A 272 -72.36 -151.41 21.32
CA ALA A 272 -72.58 -152.53 22.28
C ALA A 272 -72.07 -153.93 21.78
N THR A 273 -71.89 -154.93 22.68
CA THR A 273 -72.04 -156.44 22.52
C THR A 273 -71.13 -157.30 21.58
N GLN A 274 -71.03 -158.66 21.62
CA GLN A 274 -70.98 -159.72 22.70
C GLN A 274 -70.76 -161.18 22.14
N LYS A 275 -70.25 -162.16 22.95
CA LYS A 275 -70.26 -163.68 22.80
C LYS A 275 -69.32 -164.34 21.73
N GLN A 276 -68.99 -165.68 21.68
CA GLN A 276 -68.86 -166.83 22.65
C GLN A 276 -68.36 -168.15 21.93
N ILE A 277 -67.78 -169.15 22.65
CA ILE A 277 -67.57 -170.62 22.33
C ILE A 277 -66.35 -171.04 21.44
N ASP A 278 -65.72 -172.25 21.43
CA ASP A 278 -65.35 -173.37 22.38
C ASP A 278 -65.25 -174.75 21.60
N LEU A 279 -64.52 -175.85 21.94
CA LEU A 279 -63.28 -176.13 22.73
C LEU A 279 -62.81 -177.64 22.62
N VAL A 280 -61.47 -177.93 22.62
CA VAL A 280 -60.74 -179.20 22.99
C VAL A 280 -60.81 -180.55 22.20
N LYS A 281 -59.64 -181.23 22.04
CA LYS A 281 -59.30 -182.72 22.12
C LYS A 281 -57.84 -182.98 21.66
N LEU A 282 -56.88 -183.58 22.41
CA LEU A 282 -56.72 -184.93 23.03
C LEU A 282 -56.37 -186.03 21.98
N HIS A 283 -55.20 -186.72 21.92
CA HIS A 283 -54.23 -187.38 22.84
C HIS A 283 -54.58 -188.83 23.27
N GLU A 284 -54.03 -189.87 22.62
CA GLU A 284 -54.28 -191.28 23.00
C GLU A 284 -53.14 -192.31 22.69
N GLN A 285 -52.47 -192.22 21.54
CA GLN A 285 -51.78 -193.39 20.92
C GLN A 285 -50.34 -193.70 21.41
N SER A 286 -50.09 -193.72 22.72
CA SER A 286 -48.74 -193.89 23.29
C SER A 286 -48.09 -195.29 23.16
N LYS A 287 -48.81 -196.32 22.68
CA LYS A 287 -48.40 -197.73 22.84
C LYS A 287 -47.61 -198.34 21.66
N GLN A 288 -47.71 -197.80 20.44
CA GLN A 288 -46.96 -198.33 19.28
C GLN A 288 -45.49 -197.87 19.24
N ASN A 289 -45.11 -196.93 20.10
CA ASN A 289 -43.85 -196.18 19.97
C ASN A 289 -42.59 -197.03 20.20
N LEU A 290 -42.61 -197.99 21.15
CA LEU A 290 -41.40 -198.68 21.61
C LEU A 290 -40.73 -199.58 20.55
N GLU A 291 -41.49 -200.13 19.60
CA GLU A 291 -40.90 -200.88 18.47
C GLU A 291 -40.42 -199.94 17.35
N THR A 292 -41.04 -198.75 17.20
CA THR A 292 -40.54 -197.72 16.28
C THR A 292 -39.28 -197.01 16.78
N GLU A 293 -39.05 -196.94 18.09
CA GLU A 293 -37.91 -196.21 18.69
C GLU A 293 -36.55 -196.77 18.25
N ILE A 294 -36.38 -198.10 18.20
CA ILE A 294 -35.12 -198.73 17.76
C ILE A 294 -34.81 -198.41 16.28
N GLN A 295 -35.84 -198.17 15.46
CA GLN A 295 -35.65 -197.70 14.08
C GLN A 295 -35.45 -196.18 14.00
N SER A 296 -36.13 -195.37 14.83
CA SER A 296 -36.00 -193.91 14.80
C SER A 296 -34.61 -193.44 15.21
N TYR A 297 -33.97 -194.04 16.22
CA TYR A 297 -32.60 -193.67 16.61
C TYR A 297 -31.58 -193.88 15.47
N LYS A 298 -31.81 -194.85 14.59
CA LYS A 298 -30.94 -195.13 13.42
C LYS A 298 -31.11 -194.09 12.30
N ILE A 299 -32.30 -193.49 12.19
CA ILE A 299 -32.62 -192.40 11.26
C ILE A 299 -32.13 -191.05 11.81
N GLU A 300 -32.29 -190.81 13.12
CA GLU A 300 -31.93 -189.52 13.74
C GLU A 300 -30.42 -189.25 13.68
N ALA A 301 -29.60 -190.29 13.83
CA ALA A 301 -28.15 -190.21 13.63
C ALA A 301 -27.74 -189.75 12.21
N GLN A 302 -28.57 -190.01 11.18
CA GLN A 302 -28.36 -189.49 9.83
C GLN A 302 -28.83 -188.03 9.66
N LYS A 303 -29.87 -187.59 10.40
CA LYS A 303 -30.28 -186.18 10.40
C LYS A 303 -29.22 -185.28 11.02
N GLN A 304 -28.66 -185.65 12.18
CA GLN A 304 -27.70 -184.79 12.89
C GLN A 304 -26.43 -184.52 12.06
N ARG A 305 -25.96 -185.48 11.26
CA ARG A 305 -24.85 -185.25 10.31
C ARG A 305 -25.15 -184.21 9.22
N LYS A 306 -26.42 -184.00 8.83
CA LYS A 306 -26.79 -182.95 7.86
C LYS A 306 -26.86 -181.57 8.50
N ILE A 307 -27.27 -181.48 9.76
CA ILE A 307 -27.41 -180.20 10.49
C ILE A 307 -26.03 -179.56 10.71
N ILE A 308 -25.02 -180.35 11.09
CA ILE A 308 -23.66 -179.86 11.34
C ILE A 308 -23.06 -179.16 10.11
N TYR A 309 -23.15 -179.77 8.93
CA TYR A 309 -22.61 -179.22 7.68
C TYR A 309 -23.23 -177.87 7.27
N GLN A 310 -24.51 -177.64 7.61
CA GLN A 310 -25.19 -176.38 7.31
C GLN A 310 -24.65 -175.23 8.19
N LEU A 311 -24.45 -175.49 9.49
CA LEU A 311 -23.97 -174.51 10.46
C LEU A 311 -22.50 -174.10 10.21
N GLU A 312 -21.67 -175.01 9.70
CA GLU A 312 -20.28 -174.68 9.31
C GLU A 312 -20.23 -173.67 8.16
N LYS A 313 -21.13 -173.80 7.17
CA LYS A 313 -21.22 -172.90 6.01
C LYS A 313 -21.72 -171.50 6.39
N GLU A 314 -22.68 -171.40 7.31
CA GLU A 314 -23.21 -170.12 7.80
C GLU A 314 -22.15 -169.32 8.58
N ARG A 315 -21.29 -170.02 9.34
CA ARG A 315 -20.15 -169.40 10.05
C ARG A 315 -19.13 -168.74 9.12
N GLU A 316 -18.85 -169.32 7.94
CA GLU A 316 -17.92 -168.71 6.97
C GLU A 316 -18.49 -167.42 6.33
N SER A 317 -19.81 -167.32 6.17
CA SER A 317 -20.48 -166.15 5.61
C SER A 317 -20.25 -164.89 6.46
N PHE A 318 -20.54 -164.97 7.76
CA PHE A 318 -20.45 -163.82 8.67
C PHE A 318 -19.00 -163.32 8.87
N ILE A 319 -18.01 -164.20 8.78
CA ILE A 319 -16.58 -163.81 8.82
C ILE A 319 -16.25 -162.87 7.65
N LYS A 320 -16.84 -163.11 6.48
CA LYS A 320 -16.58 -162.33 5.26
C LYS A 320 -17.19 -160.92 5.36
N GLU A 321 -18.47 -160.82 5.74
CA GLU A 321 -19.16 -159.53 5.95
C GLU A 321 -18.45 -158.66 7.00
N THR A 322 -17.97 -159.29 8.09
CA THR A 322 -17.20 -158.63 9.16
C THR A 322 -15.89 -158.03 8.67
N SER A 323 -15.29 -158.58 7.60
CA SER A 323 -14.06 -158.05 7.01
C SER A 323 -14.33 -156.82 6.12
N GLU A 324 -15.34 -156.88 5.25
CA GLU A 324 -15.70 -155.76 4.35
C GLU A 324 -16.18 -154.51 5.11
N LEU A 325 -16.83 -154.70 6.26
CA LEU A 325 -17.24 -153.59 7.13
C LEU A 325 -16.04 -152.86 7.76
N LYS A 326 -14.94 -153.57 8.06
CA LYS A 326 -13.74 -152.94 8.65
C LYS A 326 -12.98 -152.07 7.67
N GLU A 327 -12.87 -152.48 6.40
CA GLU A 327 -12.20 -151.66 5.37
C GLU A 327 -12.93 -150.34 5.11
N LYS A 328 -14.27 -150.37 5.07
CA LYS A 328 -15.11 -149.17 4.86
C LYS A 328 -14.91 -148.12 5.95
N VAL A 329 -14.83 -148.54 7.23
CA VAL A 329 -14.53 -147.64 8.35
C VAL A 329 -13.13 -147.03 8.22
N LEU A 330 -12.13 -147.83 7.83
CA LEU A 330 -10.74 -147.37 7.62
C LEU A 330 -10.58 -146.39 6.45
N HIS A 331 -11.46 -146.44 5.45
CA HIS A 331 -11.51 -145.44 4.37
C HIS A 331 -12.05 -144.11 4.90
N HIS A 332 -13.23 -144.12 5.53
CA HIS A 332 -13.90 -142.89 5.99
C HIS A 332 -13.11 -142.12 7.05
N MET A 333 -12.29 -142.79 7.87
CA MET A 333 -11.38 -142.08 8.80
C MET A 333 -10.36 -141.20 8.07
N LYS A 334 -9.82 -141.66 6.92
CA LYS A 334 -8.85 -140.89 6.12
C LYS A 334 -9.50 -139.71 5.40
N ASP A 335 -10.71 -139.90 4.88
CA ASP A 335 -11.47 -138.84 4.22
C ASP A 335 -11.75 -137.69 5.22
N LEU A 336 -12.02 -138.04 6.48
CA LEU A 336 -12.28 -137.10 7.56
C LEU A 336 -11.00 -136.31 7.97
N GLU A 337 -9.84 -136.97 8.03
CA GLU A 337 -8.55 -136.28 8.23
C GLU A 337 -8.23 -135.27 7.11
N ILE A 338 -8.53 -135.62 5.85
CA ILE A 338 -8.33 -134.72 4.69
C ILE A 338 -9.23 -133.49 4.80
N HIS A 339 -10.51 -133.66 5.12
CA HIS A 339 -11.43 -132.52 5.29
C HIS A 339 -11.08 -131.64 6.50
N GLN A 340 -10.61 -132.24 7.61
CA GLN A 340 -10.15 -131.48 8.78
C GLN A 340 -8.98 -130.55 8.44
N MET A 341 -8.07 -131.01 7.56
CA MET A 341 -6.92 -130.21 7.11
C MET A 341 -7.35 -129.08 6.15
N GLN A 342 -8.31 -129.33 5.25
CA GLN A 342 -8.87 -128.30 4.36
C GLN A 342 -9.51 -127.13 5.13
N ILE A 343 -10.25 -127.43 6.21
CA ILE A 343 -10.88 -126.40 7.06
C ILE A 343 -9.81 -125.49 7.68
N CYS A 344 -8.75 -126.08 8.26
CA CYS A 344 -7.63 -125.34 8.85
C CYS A 344 -6.93 -124.38 7.86
N ASP A 345 -6.90 -124.69 6.56
CA ASP A 345 -6.28 -123.80 5.57
C ASP A 345 -7.22 -122.66 5.14
N CYS A 346 -8.52 -122.94 4.98
CA CYS A 346 -9.52 -121.88 4.75
C CYS A 346 -9.60 -120.88 5.91
N GLU A 347 -9.49 -121.32 7.17
CA GLU A 347 -9.49 -120.43 8.34
C GLU A 347 -8.30 -119.46 8.34
N LYS A 348 -7.09 -119.92 7.99
CA LYS A 348 -5.90 -119.07 7.83
C LYS A 348 -6.10 -118.03 6.73
N GLU A 349 -6.69 -118.43 5.61
CA GLU A 349 -6.91 -117.55 4.47
C GLU A 349 -7.93 -116.45 4.79
N ILE A 350 -8.99 -116.76 5.55
CA ILE A 350 -9.93 -115.78 6.10
C ILE A 350 -9.20 -114.77 7.01
N GLN A 351 -8.33 -115.22 7.93
CA GLN A 351 -7.56 -114.31 8.79
C GLN A 351 -6.67 -113.36 7.98
N VAL A 352 -6.00 -113.86 6.92
CA VAL A 352 -5.18 -113.03 6.02
C VAL A 352 -6.02 -111.95 5.32
N GLN A 353 -7.24 -112.27 4.87
CA GLN A 353 -8.12 -111.28 4.25
C GLN A 353 -8.69 -110.28 5.28
N MET A 354 -8.99 -110.70 6.51
CA MET A 354 -9.40 -109.77 7.58
C MET A 354 -8.30 -108.76 7.93
N ILE A 355 -7.03 -109.19 7.98
CA ILE A 355 -5.89 -108.29 8.22
C ILE A 355 -5.74 -107.28 7.06
N LYS A 356 -5.85 -107.73 5.81
CA LYS A 356 -5.83 -106.83 4.63
C LYS A 356 -6.98 -105.82 4.65
N LEU A 357 -8.20 -106.25 4.98
CA LEU A 357 -9.36 -105.36 5.10
C LEU A 357 -9.13 -104.28 6.18
N LYS A 358 -8.58 -104.67 7.34
CA LYS A 358 -8.21 -103.75 8.43
C LYS A 358 -7.19 -102.71 7.98
N GLN A 359 -6.16 -103.12 7.22
CA GLN A 359 -5.16 -102.20 6.66
C GLN A 359 -5.76 -101.22 5.66
N GLN A 360 -6.65 -101.67 4.76
CA GLN A 360 -7.33 -100.81 3.79
C GLN A 360 -8.32 -99.83 4.44
N GLN A 361 -9.00 -100.24 5.51
CA GLN A 361 -9.84 -99.33 6.31
C GLN A 361 -8.99 -98.22 6.93
N ASN A 362 -7.90 -98.56 7.61
CA ASN A 362 -7.00 -97.59 8.23
C ASN A 362 -6.44 -96.59 7.21
N LEU A 363 -6.09 -97.05 6.00
CA LEU A 363 -5.60 -96.20 4.91
C LEU A 363 -6.68 -95.23 4.40
N CYS A 364 -7.92 -95.71 4.23
CA CYS A 364 -9.06 -94.86 3.87
C CYS A 364 -9.41 -93.82 4.96
N GLU A 365 -9.22 -94.16 6.23
CA GLU A 365 -9.40 -93.23 7.36
C GLU A 365 -8.29 -92.17 7.40
N ALA A 366 -7.03 -92.56 7.22
CA ALA A 366 -5.91 -91.63 7.09
C ALA A 366 -6.13 -90.63 5.94
N LEU A 367 -6.41 -91.11 4.72
CA LEU A 367 -6.68 -90.26 3.55
C LEU A 367 -7.90 -89.33 3.75
N ARG A 368 -8.90 -89.72 4.55
CA ARG A 368 -10.01 -88.84 4.94
C ARG A 368 -9.54 -87.74 5.88
N THR A 369 -8.70 -88.05 6.88
CA THR A 369 -8.14 -87.02 7.78
C THR A 369 -7.21 -86.05 7.05
N GLU A 370 -6.34 -86.54 6.16
CA GLU A 370 -5.48 -85.70 5.31
C GLU A 370 -6.29 -84.78 4.39
N ARG A 371 -7.29 -85.32 3.69
CA ARG A 371 -8.19 -84.52 2.84
C ARG A 371 -8.92 -83.44 3.65
N THR A 372 -9.39 -83.76 4.86
CA THR A 372 -10.05 -82.77 5.73
C THR A 372 -9.05 -81.71 6.25
N LEU A 373 -7.80 -82.09 6.55
CA LEU A 373 -6.73 -81.16 6.90
C LEU A 373 -6.38 -80.23 5.73
N TYR A 374 -6.15 -80.76 4.52
CA TYR A 374 -5.90 -79.93 3.34
C TYR A 374 -7.08 -79.04 2.97
N SER A 375 -8.32 -79.51 3.15
CA SER A 375 -9.53 -78.68 2.96
C SER A 375 -9.61 -77.55 3.99
N LYS A 376 -9.24 -77.79 5.25
CA LYS A 376 -9.16 -76.75 6.29
C LYS A 376 -8.08 -75.72 5.96
N ASN A 377 -6.86 -76.17 5.66
CA ASN A 377 -5.73 -75.30 5.32
C ASN A 377 -6.02 -74.46 4.06
N LEU A 378 -6.77 -75.01 3.09
CA LEU A 378 -7.23 -74.28 1.90
C LEU A 378 -8.29 -73.21 2.21
N ILE A 379 -9.13 -73.41 3.23
CA ILE A 379 -10.08 -72.40 3.71
C ILE A 379 -9.33 -71.32 4.47
N GLU A 380 -8.46 -71.69 5.41
CA GLU A 380 -7.64 -70.75 6.20
C GLU A 380 -6.77 -69.87 5.29
N ALA A 381 -6.10 -70.44 4.28
CA ALA A 381 -5.36 -69.66 3.28
C ALA A 381 -6.25 -68.77 2.39
N LYS A 382 -7.52 -69.14 2.12
CA LYS A 382 -8.47 -68.28 1.39
C LYS A 382 -8.94 -67.11 2.25
N ASP A 383 -9.17 -67.34 3.55
CA ASP A 383 -9.59 -66.32 4.50
C ASP A 383 -8.45 -65.35 4.79
N GLU A 384 -7.20 -65.82 4.94
CA GLU A 384 -6.00 -64.98 4.97
C GLU A 384 -5.86 -64.13 3.70
N ILE A 385 -6.05 -64.72 2.50
CA ILE A 385 -6.04 -63.97 1.24
C ILE A 385 -7.17 -62.93 1.18
N ALA A 386 -8.34 -63.21 1.76
CA ALA A 386 -9.45 -62.26 1.84
C ALA A 386 -9.14 -61.10 2.82
N GLU A 387 -8.58 -61.41 3.99
CA GLU A 387 -8.17 -60.41 4.98
C GLU A 387 -7.04 -59.52 4.44
N MET A 388 -6.04 -60.11 3.78
CA MET A 388 -4.95 -59.37 3.14
C MET A 388 -5.44 -58.51 1.97
N LYS A 389 -6.46 -58.94 1.21
CA LYS A 389 -7.14 -58.10 0.20
C LYS A 389 -7.92 -56.94 0.83
N MET A 390 -8.51 -57.11 2.02
CA MET A 390 -9.16 -56.01 2.75
C MET A 390 -8.12 -55.03 3.31
N LYS A 391 -7.05 -55.52 3.94
CA LYS A 391 -5.91 -54.72 4.40
C LYS A 391 -5.30 -53.92 3.24
N LEU A 392 -5.09 -54.55 2.08
CA LEU A 392 -4.62 -53.88 0.86
C LEU A 392 -5.58 -52.77 0.43
N LYS A 393 -6.90 -53.01 0.34
CA LYS A 393 -7.88 -51.97 -0.02
C LYS A 393 -7.87 -50.78 0.95
N THR A 394 -7.76 -51.04 2.26
CA THR A 394 -7.66 -49.96 3.26
C THR A 394 -6.36 -49.18 3.11
N ALA A 395 -5.23 -49.86 2.89
CA ALA A 395 -3.94 -49.22 2.62
C ALA A 395 -3.95 -48.41 1.32
N THR A 396 -4.59 -48.89 0.25
CA THR A 396 -4.77 -48.14 -1.00
C THR A 396 -5.57 -46.86 -0.77
N ARG A 397 -6.70 -46.92 -0.05
CA ARG A 397 -7.47 -45.73 0.34
C ARG A 397 -6.65 -44.73 1.16
N HIS A 398 -5.83 -45.21 2.10
CA HIS A 398 -4.91 -44.35 2.86
C HIS A 398 -3.88 -43.70 1.95
N VAL A 399 -3.28 -44.45 1.02
CA VAL A 399 -2.32 -43.94 0.03
C VAL A 399 -2.96 -42.92 -0.92
N ASP A 400 -4.22 -43.11 -1.32
CA ASP A 400 -4.92 -42.18 -2.19
C ASP A 400 -5.36 -40.91 -1.45
N HIS A 401 -5.84 -41.03 -0.21
CA HIS A 401 -6.10 -39.89 0.68
C HIS A 401 -4.82 -39.06 0.94
N LEU A 402 -3.69 -39.71 1.24
CA LEU A 402 -2.39 -39.04 1.42
C LEU A 402 -1.92 -38.35 0.13
N LYS A 403 -2.22 -38.87 -1.07
CA LYS A 403 -1.96 -38.17 -2.34
C LYS A 403 -2.85 -36.94 -2.52
N GLU A 404 -4.08 -36.97 -2.01
CA GLU A 404 -4.99 -35.83 -2.06
C GLU A 404 -4.53 -34.74 -1.07
N GLU A 405 -4.17 -35.11 0.16
CA GLU A 405 -3.54 -34.18 1.12
C GLU A 405 -2.25 -33.57 0.56
N ILE A 406 -1.37 -34.37 -0.06
CA ILE A 406 -0.14 -33.87 -0.70
C ILE A 406 -0.47 -32.84 -1.78
N LYS A 407 -1.41 -33.13 -2.70
CA LYS A 407 -1.85 -32.16 -3.73
C LYS A 407 -2.41 -30.88 -3.12
N GLU A 408 -3.18 -30.96 -2.04
CA GLU A 408 -3.69 -29.76 -1.35
C GLU A 408 -2.57 -28.96 -0.69
N LYS A 409 -1.54 -29.62 -0.12
CA LYS A 409 -0.34 -28.93 0.41
C LYS A 409 0.51 -28.33 -0.71
N ASP A 410 0.68 -29.02 -1.82
CA ASP A 410 1.40 -28.52 -3.00
C ASP A 410 0.70 -27.28 -3.58
N LEU A 411 -0.63 -27.32 -3.76
CA LEU A 411 -1.43 -26.17 -4.21
C LEU A 411 -1.42 -25.01 -3.20
N ALA A 412 -1.33 -25.29 -1.90
CA ALA A 412 -1.17 -24.26 -0.87
C ALA A 412 0.24 -23.65 -0.89
N LEU A 413 1.28 -24.45 -1.13
CA LEU A 413 2.66 -24.00 -1.30
C LEU A 413 2.82 -23.15 -2.57
N GLU A 414 2.24 -23.55 -3.70
CA GLU A 414 2.27 -22.75 -4.94
C GLU A 414 1.60 -21.37 -4.73
N LYS A 415 0.44 -21.32 -4.07
CA LYS A 415 -0.22 -20.05 -3.70
C LYS A 415 0.66 -19.19 -2.80
N ALA A 416 1.16 -19.75 -1.70
CA ALA A 416 2.03 -19.03 -0.77
C ALA A 416 3.33 -18.54 -1.46
N HIS A 417 3.85 -19.27 -2.44
CA HIS A 417 5.02 -18.86 -3.21
C HIS A 417 4.72 -17.74 -4.21
N VAL A 418 3.51 -17.70 -4.79
CA VAL A 418 3.04 -16.58 -5.63
C VAL A 418 2.78 -15.34 -4.78
N GLU A 419 2.11 -15.48 -3.64
CA GLU A 419 1.87 -14.39 -2.68
C GLU A 419 3.19 -13.82 -2.14
N PHE A 420 4.15 -14.68 -1.81
CA PHE A 420 5.50 -14.27 -1.41
C PHE A 420 6.23 -13.51 -2.54
N GLN A 421 6.16 -13.98 -3.79
CA GLN A 421 6.79 -13.30 -4.92
C GLN A 421 6.16 -11.92 -5.16
N GLN A 422 4.83 -11.82 -5.11
CA GLN A 422 4.12 -10.53 -5.22
C GLN A 422 4.57 -9.57 -4.11
N SER A 423 4.70 -10.05 -2.87
CA SER A 423 5.14 -9.22 -1.75
C SER A 423 6.62 -8.81 -1.82
N GLU A 424 7.51 -9.65 -2.39
CA GLU A 424 8.89 -9.24 -2.72
C GLU A 424 8.92 -8.21 -3.87
N ASP A 425 8.12 -8.38 -4.92
CA ASP A 425 8.03 -7.44 -6.06
C ASP A 425 7.50 -6.07 -5.59
N GLU A 426 6.47 -6.04 -4.74
CA GLU A 426 5.96 -4.82 -4.08
C GLU A 426 7.02 -4.18 -3.20
N LYS A 427 7.76 -4.97 -2.41
CA LYS A 427 8.86 -4.54 -1.55
C LYS A 427 10.05 -3.99 -2.36
N GLU A 428 10.34 -4.53 -3.55
CA GLU A 428 11.33 -3.97 -4.49
C GLU A 428 10.84 -2.62 -5.06
N SER A 429 9.56 -2.53 -5.45
CA SER A 429 8.94 -1.29 -5.92
C SER A 429 8.98 -0.19 -4.85
N LEU A 430 8.55 -0.49 -3.62
CA LEU A 430 8.57 0.43 -2.49
C LEU A 430 9.99 0.86 -2.10
N LYS A 431 11.01 -0.01 -2.19
CA LYS A 431 12.42 0.40 -2.04
C LYS A 431 12.83 1.39 -3.14
N ALA A 432 12.44 1.15 -4.40
CA ALA A 432 12.78 2.03 -5.51
C ALA A 432 12.11 3.40 -5.38
N GLU A 433 10.86 3.46 -4.93
CA GLU A 433 10.18 4.71 -4.58
C GLU A 433 10.82 5.41 -3.38
N LEU A 434 11.17 4.68 -2.31
CA LEU A 434 11.89 5.23 -1.16
C LEU A 434 13.24 5.85 -1.56
N LEU A 435 14.00 5.18 -2.44
CA LEU A 435 15.27 5.69 -2.98
C LEU A 435 15.07 6.94 -3.86
N LYS A 436 13.99 6.99 -4.65
CA LYS A 436 13.61 8.17 -5.45
C LYS A 436 13.23 9.36 -4.55
N MET A 437 12.39 9.13 -3.55
CA MET A 437 11.91 10.17 -2.62
C MET A 437 13.04 10.68 -1.71
N THR A 438 13.92 9.80 -1.22
CA THR A 438 15.10 10.23 -0.44
C THR A 438 16.11 11.00 -1.28
N LYS A 439 16.32 10.63 -2.55
CA LYS A 439 17.13 11.44 -3.49
C LYS A 439 16.52 12.82 -3.73
N GLN A 440 15.21 12.91 -3.96
CA GLN A 440 14.52 14.20 -4.10
C GLN A 440 14.61 15.05 -2.83
N ALA A 441 14.53 14.44 -1.64
CA ALA A 441 14.71 15.14 -0.36
C ALA A 441 16.15 15.63 -0.17
N GLN A 442 17.17 14.90 -0.64
CA GLN A 442 18.57 15.35 -0.64
C GLN A 442 18.78 16.52 -1.62
N GLU A 443 18.22 16.45 -2.82
CA GLU A 443 18.27 17.54 -3.81
C GLU A 443 17.57 18.81 -3.30
N ALA A 444 16.42 18.67 -2.63
CA ALA A 444 15.72 19.77 -1.99
C ALA A 444 16.52 20.39 -0.82
N LYS A 445 17.17 19.57 0.04
CA LYS A 445 18.03 20.07 1.11
C LYS A 445 19.23 20.85 0.58
N ALA A 446 19.94 20.31 -0.41
CA ALA A 446 21.06 21.00 -1.04
C ALA A 446 20.65 22.33 -1.71
N TYR A 447 19.42 22.40 -2.25
CA TYR A 447 18.86 23.66 -2.77
C TYR A 447 18.59 24.68 -1.65
N ILE A 448 17.98 24.25 -0.53
CA ILE A 448 17.74 25.11 0.65
C ILE A 448 19.06 25.62 1.24
N GLU A 449 20.06 24.75 1.43
CA GLU A 449 21.39 25.12 1.92
C GLU A 449 22.07 26.18 1.03
N ASN A 450 21.91 26.09 -0.31
CA ASN A 450 22.42 27.11 -1.22
C ASN A 450 21.61 28.42 -1.17
N GLN A 451 20.29 28.36 -1.00
CA GLN A 451 19.45 29.56 -0.82
C GLN A 451 19.77 30.28 0.50
N GLU A 452 19.94 29.57 1.62
CA GLU A 452 20.43 30.14 2.87
C GLU A 452 21.81 30.78 2.70
N ALA A 453 22.71 30.15 1.93
CA ALA A 453 24.02 30.70 1.63
C ALA A 453 23.96 31.92 0.70
N GLU A 454 22.89 32.13 -0.06
CA GLU A 454 22.63 33.34 -0.84
C GLU A 454 22.00 34.43 0.02
N GLU A 455 21.03 34.10 0.88
CA GLU A 455 20.44 35.01 1.86
C GLU A 455 21.53 35.60 2.79
N LYS A 456 22.41 34.76 3.35
CA LYS A 456 23.53 35.18 4.21
C LYS A 456 24.51 36.13 3.49
N LYS A 457 24.65 36.03 2.16
CA LYS A 457 25.43 37.00 1.34
C LYS A 457 24.66 38.31 1.16
N LEU A 458 23.36 38.24 0.85
CA LEU A 458 22.51 39.42 0.65
C LEU A 458 22.35 40.24 1.93
N LEU A 459 22.14 39.60 3.08
CA LEU A 459 22.10 40.27 4.39
C LEU A 459 23.41 41.00 4.71
N LYS A 460 24.57 40.41 4.35
CA LYS A 460 25.88 41.07 4.49
C LYS A 460 26.02 42.29 3.59
N ILE A 461 25.57 42.21 2.34
CA ILE A 461 25.55 43.34 1.39
C ILE A 461 24.64 44.47 1.89
N ILE A 462 23.46 44.14 2.44
CA ILE A 462 22.53 45.11 3.05
C ILE A 462 23.19 45.80 4.24
N ALA A 463 23.81 45.06 5.16
CA ALA A 463 24.50 45.63 6.32
C ALA A 463 25.67 46.55 5.92
N GLU A 464 26.44 46.18 4.88
CA GLU A 464 27.51 47.02 4.32
C GLU A 464 26.95 48.31 3.69
N ALA A 465 25.83 48.23 2.95
CA ALA A 465 25.15 49.36 2.35
C ALA A 465 24.51 50.31 3.39
N ASP A 466 23.89 49.78 4.45
CA ASP A 466 23.37 50.57 5.57
C ASP A 466 24.49 51.29 6.33
N ALA A 467 25.63 50.62 6.55
CA ALA A 467 26.81 51.21 7.18
C ALA A 467 27.49 52.28 6.30
N GLU A 468 27.43 52.15 4.98
CA GLU A 468 27.86 53.16 4.02
C GLU A 468 26.92 54.37 4.00
N ARG A 469 25.59 54.15 3.93
CA ARG A 469 24.57 55.22 4.02
C ARG A 469 24.73 56.01 5.32
N LEU A 470 25.01 55.35 6.44
CA LEU A 470 25.23 56.00 7.74
C LEU A 470 26.51 56.86 7.77
N ARG A 471 27.56 56.47 7.02
CA ARG A 471 28.77 57.29 6.86
C ARG A 471 28.49 58.51 6.00
N GLN A 472 27.84 58.32 4.86
CA GLN A 472 27.45 59.42 3.94
C GLN A 472 26.53 60.45 4.61
N ASN A 473 25.56 60.02 5.43
CA ASN A 473 24.72 60.97 6.17
C ASN A 473 25.55 61.83 7.15
N LYS A 474 26.49 61.22 7.89
CA LYS A 474 27.39 61.94 8.80
C LYS A 474 28.34 62.91 8.09
N GLU A 475 28.63 62.69 6.82
CA GLU A 475 29.40 63.64 5.99
C GLU A 475 28.53 64.78 5.47
N LEU A 476 27.29 64.48 5.07
CA LEU A 476 26.28 65.49 4.74
C LEU A 476 25.95 66.38 5.95
N ASP A 477 25.82 65.82 7.15
CA ASP A 477 25.59 66.57 8.39
C ASP A 477 26.75 67.54 8.68
N LYS A 478 28.01 67.13 8.47
CA LYS A 478 29.18 68.01 8.59
C LYS A 478 29.15 69.14 7.55
N ALA A 479 28.92 68.82 6.28
CA ALA A 479 28.84 69.80 5.21
C ALA A 479 27.68 70.80 5.42
N LEU A 480 26.57 70.36 6.00
CA LEU A 480 25.49 71.24 6.46
C LEU A 480 25.97 72.15 7.59
N CYS A 481 26.63 71.62 8.63
CA CYS A 481 27.18 72.42 9.74
C CYS A 481 28.17 73.49 9.24
N GLU A 482 29.10 73.12 8.35
CA GLU A 482 30.04 74.04 7.72
C GLU A 482 29.33 75.13 6.91
N ARG A 483 28.33 74.75 6.09
CA ARG A 483 27.48 75.70 5.35
C ARG A 483 26.74 76.66 6.28
N HIS A 484 26.23 76.19 7.43
CA HIS A 484 25.55 77.04 8.42
C HIS A 484 26.53 77.99 9.13
N ALA A 485 27.75 77.54 9.44
CA ALA A 485 28.81 78.38 9.98
C ALA A 485 29.25 79.47 8.98
N LEU A 486 29.50 79.10 7.72
CA LEU A 486 29.85 80.02 6.63
C LEU A 486 28.73 81.02 6.33
N GLY A 487 27.46 80.58 6.31
CA GLY A 487 26.31 81.47 6.17
C GLY A 487 26.24 82.50 7.29
N THR A 488 26.49 82.08 8.54
CA THR A 488 26.55 82.97 9.70
C THR A 488 27.69 83.99 9.60
N GLN A 489 28.87 83.58 9.10
CA GLN A 489 29.99 84.49 8.85
C GLN A 489 29.67 85.49 7.73
N LEU A 490 29.02 85.05 6.66
CA LEU A 490 28.65 85.89 5.51
C LEU A 490 27.60 86.95 5.89
N ILE A 491 26.62 86.61 6.73
CA ILE A 491 25.67 87.58 7.29
C ILE A 491 26.43 88.66 8.08
N ARG A 492 27.29 88.27 9.04
CA ARG A 492 28.10 89.22 9.83
C ARG A 492 28.97 90.12 8.95
N ARG A 493 29.57 89.59 7.88
CA ARG A 493 30.35 90.36 6.89
C ARG A 493 29.49 91.36 6.11
N ASN A 494 28.26 91.01 5.76
CA ASN A 494 27.32 91.94 5.14
C ASN A 494 26.90 93.06 6.12
N ASP A 495 26.69 92.73 7.39
CA ASP A 495 26.37 93.71 8.44
C ASP A 495 27.56 94.67 8.68
N GLU A 496 28.78 94.15 8.77
CA GLU A 496 30.03 94.94 8.83
C GLU A 496 30.13 95.90 7.62
N VAL A 497 29.83 95.42 6.40
CA VAL A 497 29.85 96.23 5.17
C VAL A 497 28.74 97.29 5.15
N ALA A 498 27.53 96.98 5.62
CA ALA A 498 26.43 97.95 5.72
C ALA A 498 26.76 99.08 6.70
N LEU A 499 27.35 98.75 7.85
CA LEU A 499 27.85 99.74 8.83
C LEU A 499 28.95 100.63 8.24
N LEU A 500 29.84 100.07 7.40
CA LEU A 500 30.86 100.85 6.69
C LEU A 500 30.25 101.79 5.65
N TYR A 501 29.23 101.37 4.90
CA TYR A 501 28.53 102.25 3.95
C TYR A 501 27.82 103.42 4.64
N GLU A 502 27.10 103.19 5.74
CA GLU A 502 26.48 104.28 6.52
C GLU A 502 27.54 105.20 7.15
N LYS A 503 28.68 104.65 7.62
CA LYS A 503 29.81 105.47 8.09
C LYS A 503 30.38 106.37 6.98
N ILE A 504 30.60 105.84 5.78
CA ILE A 504 31.07 106.61 4.62
C ILE A 504 30.05 107.70 4.24
N LYS A 505 28.76 107.38 4.23
CA LYS A 505 27.65 108.31 3.94
C LYS A 505 27.58 109.45 4.96
N ILE A 506 27.75 109.16 6.25
CA ILE A 506 27.85 110.18 7.32
C ILE A 506 29.11 111.03 7.14
N GLN A 507 30.27 110.42 6.86
CA GLN A 507 31.51 111.17 6.62
C GLN A 507 31.41 112.07 5.38
N GLN A 508 30.78 111.62 4.30
CA GLN A 508 30.55 112.43 3.10
C GLN A 508 29.58 113.59 3.38
N ALA A 509 28.54 113.39 4.19
CA ALA A 509 27.65 114.47 4.60
C ALA A 509 28.38 115.55 5.43
N ILE A 510 29.26 115.14 6.34
CA ILE A 510 30.12 116.04 7.13
C ILE A 510 31.11 116.78 6.23
N LEU A 511 31.77 116.09 5.29
CA LEU A 511 32.68 116.71 4.33
C LEU A 511 31.98 117.72 3.43
N ASN A 512 30.84 117.37 2.84
CA ASN A 512 30.03 118.28 2.01
C ASN A 512 29.64 119.54 2.80
N ARG A 513 29.20 119.37 4.06
CA ARG A 513 28.88 120.50 4.95
C ARG A 513 30.11 121.37 5.20
N GLY A 514 31.23 120.79 5.61
CA GLY A 514 32.48 121.51 5.85
C GLY A 514 33.01 122.23 4.61
N GLU A 515 32.84 121.65 3.42
CA GLU A 515 33.17 122.29 2.15
C GLU A 515 32.27 123.50 1.88
N THR A 516 30.95 123.42 2.14
CA THR A 516 30.05 124.57 1.98
C THR A 516 30.35 125.69 2.99
N GLU A 517 30.64 125.36 4.25
CA GLU A 517 31.04 126.35 5.27
C GLU A 517 32.38 127.00 4.92
N TYR A 518 33.37 126.23 4.45
CA TYR A 518 34.65 126.76 3.96
C TYR A 518 34.48 127.66 2.72
N ARG A 519 33.63 127.26 1.77
CA ARG A 519 33.34 128.02 0.55
C ARG A 519 32.67 129.37 0.89
N GLN A 520 31.77 129.40 1.87
CA GLN A 520 31.22 130.64 2.43
C GLN A 520 32.31 131.52 3.05
N ARG A 521 33.20 130.98 3.88
CA ARG A 521 34.31 131.76 4.47
C ARG A 521 35.31 132.30 3.44
N MET A 522 35.53 131.58 2.35
CA MET A 522 36.34 132.07 1.23
C MET A 522 35.66 133.20 0.47
N GLU A 523 34.33 133.20 0.38
CA GLU A 523 33.54 134.29 -0.19
C GLU A 523 33.50 135.51 0.74
N ASP A 524 33.31 135.33 2.07
CA ASP A 524 33.47 136.38 3.09
C ASP A 524 34.84 137.08 2.91
N MET A 525 35.91 136.28 2.81
CA MET A 525 37.26 136.80 2.59
C MET A 525 37.43 137.49 1.23
N ARG A 526 36.72 137.04 0.17
CA ARG A 526 36.73 137.71 -1.14
C ARG A 526 36.08 139.09 -1.05
N ILE A 527 34.93 139.19 -0.38
CA ILE A 527 34.19 140.44 -0.15
C ILE A 527 35.02 141.40 0.70
N LEU A 528 35.56 140.96 1.83
CA LEU A 528 36.44 141.77 2.68
C LEU A 528 37.69 142.27 1.95
N ARG A 529 38.30 141.44 1.09
CA ARG A 529 39.43 141.85 0.24
C ARG A 529 39.04 142.89 -0.82
N LEU A 530 37.79 142.88 -1.31
CA LEU A 530 37.27 143.91 -2.21
C LEU A 530 36.99 145.21 -1.45
N GLU A 531 36.41 145.15 -0.26
CA GLU A 531 36.15 146.33 0.56
C GLU A 531 37.45 146.99 1.02
N ILE A 532 38.48 146.22 1.41
CA ILE A 532 39.84 146.73 1.67
C ILE A 532 40.42 147.41 0.42
N LYS A 533 40.18 146.90 -0.80
CA LYS A 533 40.61 147.56 -2.04
C LYS A 533 39.84 148.85 -2.32
N LYS A 534 38.54 148.90 -2.01
CA LYS A 534 37.69 150.10 -2.12
C LYS A 534 38.14 151.18 -1.14
N LEU A 535 38.21 150.87 0.16
CA LEU A 535 38.68 151.78 1.20
C LEU A 535 40.10 152.31 0.95
N ARG A 536 41.00 151.48 0.38
CA ARG A 536 42.34 151.94 -0.06
C ARG A 536 42.29 152.90 -1.25
N ARG A 537 41.37 152.72 -2.20
CA ARG A 537 41.15 153.67 -3.32
C ARG A 537 40.56 154.98 -2.81
N GLU A 538 39.56 154.92 -1.93
CA GLU A 538 38.94 156.08 -1.29
C GLU A 538 39.96 156.88 -0.47
N LYS A 539 40.77 156.22 0.36
CA LYS A 539 41.92 156.85 1.03
C LYS A 539 42.91 157.48 0.05
N GLY A 540 43.16 156.85 -1.10
CA GLY A 540 44.03 157.39 -2.15
C GLY A 540 43.47 158.63 -2.84
N ILE A 541 42.15 158.68 -3.08
CA ILE A 541 41.45 159.84 -3.65
C ILE A 541 41.43 160.99 -2.62
N LEU A 542 41.08 160.70 -1.37
CA LEU A 542 41.11 161.67 -0.27
C LEU A 542 42.53 162.21 -0.03
N GLY A 543 43.55 161.34 -0.10
CA GLY A 543 44.95 161.75 0.02
C GLY A 543 45.39 162.73 -1.08
N LYS A 544 44.96 162.52 -2.33
CA LYS A 544 45.15 163.51 -3.40
C LYS A 544 44.39 164.81 -3.11
N SER A 545 43.12 164.71 -2.69
CA SER A 545 42.33 165.89 -2.32
C SER A 545 42.96 166.70 -1.17
N VAL A 546 43.69 166.07 -0.25
CA VAL A 546 44.43 166.75 0.82
C VAL A 546 45.70 167.44 0.28
N ALA A 547 46.42 166.86 -0.67
CA ALA A 547 47.54 167.54 -1.33
C ALA A 547 47.07 168.83 -2.04
N ASN A 548 45.95 168.76 -2.77
CA ASN A 548 45.32 169.93 -3.38
C ASN A 548 44.90 171.00 -2.34
N VAL A 549 44.64 170.66 -1.08
CA VAL A 549 44.33 171.65 -0.03
C VAL A 549 45.54 172.49 0.35
N GLU A 550 46.77 172.01 0.19
CA GLU A 550 47.97 172.80 0.43
C GLU A 550 48.22 173.79 -0.73
N GLU A 551 48.02 173.36 -1.97
CA GLU A 551 48.02 174.25 -3.15
C GLU A 551 46.92 175.32 -3.04
N LEU A 552 45.67 174.93 -2.77
CA LEU A 552 44.55 175.85 -2.55
C LEU A 552 44.76 176.78 -1.35
N ARG A 553 45.49 176.36 -0.31
CA ARG A 553 45.90 177.24 0.79
C ARG A 553 46.97 178.23 0.35
N CYS A 554 47.93 177.84 -0.48
CA CYS A 554 48.91 178.75 -1.07
C CYS A 554 48.25 179.78 -2.00
N GLU A 555 47.32 179.34 -2.86
CA GLU A 555 46.49 180.22 -3.68
C GLU A 555 45.61 181.14 -2.82
N PHE A 556 44.93 180.64 -1.79
CA PHE A 556 44.14 181.47 -0.88
C PHE A 556 45.02 182.52 -0.17
N ASN A 557 46.19 182.15 0.33
CA ASN A 557 47.13 183.10 0.95
C ASN A 557 47.71 184.10 -0.06
N HIS A 558 47.87 183.70 -1.33
CA HIS A 558 48.26 184.59 -2.42
C HIS A 558 47.14 185.58 -2.72
N MET A 559 45.92 185.10 -2.98
CA MET A 559 44.73 185.93 -3.22
C MET A 559 44.39 186.83 -2.02
N GLN A 560 44.66 186.40 -0.79
CA GLN A 560 44.51 187.24 0.40
C GLN A 560 45.58 188.35 0.45
N LYS A 561 46.81 188.10 -0.01
CA LYS A 561 47.86 189.12 -0.16
C LYS A 561 47.58 190.07 -1.33
N GLU A 562 47.08 189.56 -2.46
CA GLU A 562 46.59 190.36 -3.59
C GLU A 562 45.43 191.26 -3.14
N LEU A 563 44.45 190.71 -2.41
CA LEU A 563 43.36 191.49 -1.83
C LEU A 563 43.88 192.55 -0.84
N LEU A 564 44.90 192.25 -0.02
CA LEU A 564 45.47 193.22 0.91
C LEU A 564 46.27 194.32 0.17
N ARG A 565 46.95 193.98 -0.93
CA ARG A 565 47.59 194.93 -1.85
C ARG A 565 46.56 195.84 -2.49
N GLU A 566 45.49 195.28 -3.08
CA GLU A 566 44.43 196.05 -3.72
C GLU A 566 43.57 196.81 -2.69
N GLN A 567 43.38 196.33 -1.46
CA GLN A 567 42.79 197.13 -0.38
C GLN A 567 43.69 198.29 0.05
N THR A 568 45.01 198.10 0.09
CA THR A 568 45.97 199.18 0.37
C THR A 568 46.00 200.18 -0.80
N ARG A 569 45.93 199.69 -2.04
CA ARG A 569 45.82 200.51 -3.25
C ARG A 569 44.49 201.27 -3.29
N CYS A 570 43.37 200.65 -2.92
CA CYS A 570 42.09 201.31 -2.78
C CYS A 570 42.13 202.37 -1.67
N LYS A 571 42.83 202.14 -0.55
CA LYS A 571 43.05 203.20 0.45
C LYS A 571 43.89 204.36 -0.09
N ILE A 572 44.96 204.09 -0.83
CA ILE A 572 45.76 205.13 -1.49
C ILE A 572 44.88 205.89 -2.50
N LEU A 573 44.06 205.19 -3.28
CA LEU A 573 43.08 205.78 -4.21
C LEU A 573 41.95 206.53 -3.48
N GLU A 574 41.57 206.14 -2.26
CA GLU A 574 40.60 206.84 -1.40
C GLU A 574 41.22 208.13 -0.81
N GLU A 575 42.50 208.10 -0.44
CA GLU A 575 43.27 209.28 -0.02
C GLU A 575 43.52 210.24 -1.21
N GLU A 576 43.77 209.71 -2.42
CA GLU A 576 43.81 210.47 -3.68
C GLU A 576 42.42 210.98 -4.10
N LEU A 577 41.33 210.28 -3.77
CA LEU A 577 39.96 210.77 -3.94
C LEU A 577 39.59 211.88 -2.94
N GLN A 578 40.19 211.89 -1.75
CA GLN A 578 40.08 213.01 -0.81
C GLN A 578 40.89 214.25 -1.27
N LYS A 579 41.81 214.11 -2.23
CA LYS A 579 42.55 215.22 -2.88
C LYS A 579 42.63 215.02 -4.40
N PRO A 580 41.52 215.21 -5.14
CA PRO A 580 41.36 214.71 -6.50
C PRO A 580 42.30 215.36 -7.53
N LEU A 581 43.22 214.55 -8.07
CA LEU A 581 44.05 214.85 -9.25
C LEU A 581 43.75 213.93 -10.45
N GLN A 582 42.47 213.96 -10.88
CA GLN A 582 41.96 213.67 -12.25
C GLN A 582 42.06 212.25 -12.90
N VAL A 583 40.87 211.77 -13.35
CA VAL A 583 40.57 211.04 -14.63
C VAL A 583 40.49 209.48 -14.72
N HIS A 584 39.26 208.95 -14.49
CA HIS A 584 38.41 208.04 -15.33
C HIS A 584 38.71 206.56 -15.78
N ARG A 585 37.64 205.72 -15.67
CA ARG A 585 37.06 204.69 -16.63
C ARG A 585 37.45 203.17 -16.57
N TRP A 586 36.85 202.35 -17.47
CA TRP A 586 36.55 200.87 -17.38
C TRP A 586 36.64 200.12 -18.76
N ARG A 587 36.14 198.89 -19.12
CA ARG A 587 35.13 197.89 -18.58
C ARG A 587 35.08 196.52 -19.38
N ARG A 588 34.66 195.40 -18.71
CA ARG A 588 34.06 194.09 -19.19
C ARG A 588 34.88 192.98 -19.95
N LEU A 589 34.21 191.81 -20.13
CA LEU A 589 34.62 190.46 -20.63
C LEU A 589 33.47 189.75 -21.39
N GLU A 590 33.74 188.71 -22.22
CA GLU A 590 32.77 187.93 -23.07
C GLU A 590 33.17 186.42 -23.33
N ALA A 591 32.31 185.59 -23.98
CA ALA A 591 32.50 184.13 -24.28
C ALA A 591 31.63 183.58 -25.46
N SER A 592 31.85 182.35 -25.98
CA SER A 592 31.06 181.67 -27.08
C SER A 592 31.32 180.14 -27.26
N ASP A 593 30.53 179.42 -28.09
CA ASP A 593 30.42 177.93 -28.18
C ASP A 593 30.29 177.36 -29.64
N PRO A 594 30.50 176.03 -29.92
CA PRO A 594 30.69 175.44 -31.28
C PRO A 594 29.49 174.67 -31.93
N THR A 595 29.72 173.61 -32.75
CA THR A 595 28.82 173.19 -33.87
C THR A 595 28.61 171.67 -34.15
N THR A 596 27.79 171.33 -35.16
CA THR A 596 27.03 170.08 -35.42
C THR A 596 27.78 168.81 -35.91
N PHE A 597 29.06 168.88 -36.28
CA PHE A 597 29.73 167.84 -37.08
C PHE A 597 29.80 166.44 -36.42
N GLU A 598 29.93 166.38 -35.09
CA GLU A 598 30.18 165.14 -34.34
C GLU A 598 29.08 164.07 -34.47
N LEU A 599 27.84 164.51 -34.72
CA LEU A 599 26.67 163.63 -34.81
C LEU A 599 26.76 162.66 -36.00
N ILE A 600 27.29 163.10 -37.14
CA ILE A 600 27.37 162.28 -38.37
C ILE A 600 28.37 161.11 -38.18
N LEU A 601 29.49 161.36 -37.52
CA LEU A 601 30.53 160.36 -37.18
C LEU A 601 30.05 159.29 -36.17
N LYS A 602 28.87 159.48 -35.57
CA LYS A 602 28.23 158.52 -34.66
C LYS A 602 27.34 157.52 -35.42
N VAL A 603 26.64 157.97 -36.47
CA VAL A 603 25.70 157.14 -37.26
C VAL A 603 26.42 156.04 -38.05
N GLN A 604 27.44 156.40 -38.84
CA GLN A 604 28.20 155.43 -39.66
C GLN A 604 28.85 154.32 -38.82
N ARG A 605 29.22 154.65 -37.57
CA ARG A 605 29.85 153.73 -36.61
C ARG A 605 28.89 152.63 -36.12
N LEU A 606 27.58 152.92 -36.10
CA LEU A 606 26.54 151.97 -35.70
C LEU A 606 26.17 151.01 -36.85
N GLN A 607 26.07 151.51 -38.08
CA GLN A 607 25.73 150.70 -39.25
C GLN A 607 26.73 149.55 -39.49
N LYS A 608 28.05 149.81 -39.39
CA LYS A 608 29.07 148.76 -39.49
C LYS A 608 28.94 147.67 -38.39
N ARG A 609 28.48 148.06 -37.19
CA ARG A 609 28.30 147.12 -36.06
C ARG A 609 27.09 146.21 -36.24
N LEU A 610 26.04 146.69 -36.92
CA LEU A 610 24.84 145.90 -37.22
C LEU A 610 25.15 144.76 -38.20
N ILE A 611 25.84 145.06 -39.31
CA ILE A 611 26.21 144.09 -40.35
C ILE A 611 27.08 142.96 -39.78
N SER A 612 28.02 143.28 -38.88
CA SER A 612 28.83 142.29 -38.17
C SER A 612 27.99 141.35 -37.30
N LYS A 613 26.94 141.85 -36.63
CA LYS A 613 26.08 141.00 -35.79
C LYS A 613 25.07 140.17 -36.58
N THR A 614 24.66 140.59 -37.77
CA THR A 614 23.84 139.71 -38.63
C THR A 614 24.61 138.49 -39.14
N GLY A 615 25.94 138.58 -39.33
CA GLY A 615 26.78 137.43 -39.67
C GLY A 615 26.82 136.35 -38.58
N GLU A 616 27.09 136.76 -37.33
CA GLU A 616 27.16 135.85 -36.16
C GLU A 616 25.85 135.07 -35.88
N VAL A 617 24.71 135.54 -36.39
CA VAL A 617 23.41 134.86 -36.24
C VAL A 617 23.30 133.71 -37.24
N ILE A 618 23.63 133.95 -38.51
CA ILE A 618 23.54 132.95 -39.59
C ILE A 618 24.47 131.77 -39.32
N GLU A 619 25.70 132.02 -38.82
CA GLU A 619 26.63 130.96 -38.40
C GLU A 619 26.05 130.07 -37.30
N LYS A 620 25.27 130.64 -36.36
CA LYS A 620 24.65 129.91 -35.26
C LYS A 620 23.42 129.14 -35.69
N GLU A 621 22.62 129.66 -36.61
CA GLU A 621 21.48 128.94 -37.19
C GLU A 621 21.93 127.67 -37.94
N PHE A 622 23.02 127.76 -38.71
CA PHE A 622 23.60 126.60 -39.39
C PHE A 622 24.10 125.55 -38.38
N LEU A 623 24.81 125.98 -37.33
CA LEU A 623 25.28 125.08 -36.27
C LEU A 623 24.12 124.38 -35.53
N LEU A 624 22.96 125.04 -35.43
CA LEU A 624 21.76 124.49 -34.79
C LEU A 624 21.14 123.36 -35.64
N GLN A 625 20.99 123.57 -36.94
CA GLN A 625 20.47 122.54 -37.86
C GLN A 625 21.31 121.25 -37.88
N GLU A 626 22.65 121.35 -37.75
CA GLU A 626 23.49 120.15 -37.64
C GLU A 626 23.23 119.37 -36.34
N LYS A 627 22.98 120.06 -35.22
CA LYS A 627 22.67 119.39 -33.95
C LYS A 627 21.26 118.78 -33.93
N GLU A 628 20.29 119.40 -34.60
CA GLU A 628 18.96 118.83 -34.75
C GLU A 628 18.96 117.53 -35.57
N LYS A 629 19.72 117.47 -36.68
CA LYS A 629 19.90 116.24 -37.47
C LYS A 629 20.52 115.12 -36.62
N LEU A 630 21.64 115.40 -35.96
CA LEU A 630 22.31 114.46 -35.05
C LEU A 630 21.38 113.95 -33.94
N TYR A 631 20.52 114.81 -33.38
CA TYR A 631 19.54 114.42 -32.36
C TYR A 631 18.47 113.48 -32.92
N VAL A 632 17.93 113.74 -34.11
CA VAL A 632 16.92 112.89 -34.76
C VAL A 632 17.50 111.52 -35.15
N GLU A 633 18.76 111.48 -35.60
CA GLU A 633 19.48 110.24 -35.90
C GLU A 633 19.72 109.41 -34.63
N LEU A 634 20.23 110.04 -33.55
CA LEU A 634 20.46 109.35 -32.27
C LEU A 634 19.16 108.79 -31.67
N ARG A 635 18.05 109.53 -31.80
CA ARG A 635 16.72 109.09 -31.37
C ARG A 635 16.21 107.88 -32.18
N HIS A 636 16.50 107.81 -33.49
CA HIS A 636 16.19 106.63 -34.31
C HIS A 636 17.04 105.40 -33.95
N VAL A 637 18.30 105.60 -33.57
CA VAL A 637 19.16 104.49 -33.09
C VAL A 637 18.65 103.95 -31.76
N LEU A 638 18.34 104.83 -30.79
CA LEU A 638 17.80 104.43 -29.48
C LEU A 638 16.45 103.71 -29.61
N ALA A 639 15.55 104.18 -30.48
CA ALA A 639 14.25 103.54 -30.75
C ALA A 639 14.35 102.16 -31.44
N ARG A 640 15.55 101.74 -31.88
CA ARG A 640 15.83 100.43 -32.48
C ARG A 640 16.58 99.47 -31.56
N GLN A 641 16.96 99.89 -30.35
CA GLN A 641 17.58 98.98 -29.38
C GLN A 641 16.51 98.18 -28.62
N PRO A 642 16.72 96.88 -28.37
CA PRO A 642 15.80 96.08 -27.56
C PRO A 642 15.79 96.62 -26.11
N GLY A 643 14.61 96.68 -25.50
CA GLY A 643 14.44 97.21 -24.15
C GLY A 643 15.16 96.39 -23.07
N PRO A 644 15.27 96.92 -21.84
CA PRO A 644 15.89 96.20 -20.71
C PRO A 644 15.22 94.85 -20.46
N GLU A 645 13.89 94.79 -20.56
CA GLU A 645 13.09 93.56 -20.41
C GLU A 645 13.48 92.46 -21.43
N ALA A 646 13.72 92.82 -22.69
CA ALA A 646 14.23 91.89 -23.70
C ALA A 646 15.69 91.45 -23.43
N THR A 647 16.48 92.31 -22.78
CA THR A 647 17.85 91.99 -22.35
C THR A 647 17.84 91.00 -21.17
N GLU A 648 16.92 91.16 -20.22
CA GLU A 648 16.71 90.21 -19.13
C GLU A 648 16.19 88.87 -19.62
N GLN A 649 15.19 88.86 -20.52
CA GLN A 649 14.70 87.62 -21.16
C GLN A 649 15.83 86.88 -21.89
N LEU A 650 16.66 87.58 -22.67
CA LEU A 650 17.84 86.99 -23.30
C LEU A 650 18.83 86.42 -22.28
N GLN A 651 19.05 87.08 -21.15
CA GLN A 651 19.93 86.58 -20.09
C GLN A 651 19.35 85.33 -19.38
N GLN A 652 18.03 85.29 -19.16
CA GLN A 652 17.33 84.11 -18.63
C GLN A 652 17.48 82.92 -19.60
N TYR A 653 17.18 83.10 -20.89
CA TYR A 653 17.38 82.05 -21.91
C TYR A 653 18.85 81.61 -22.00
N ARG A 654 19.81 82.52 -21.83
CA ARG A 654 21.25 82.21 -21.85
C ARG A 654 21.69 81.38 -20.64
N ASN A 655 21.05 81.57 -19.48
CA ASN A 655 21.26 80.73 -18.29
C ASN A 655 20.61 79.35 -18.45
N ILE A 656 19.37 79.27 -18.92
CA ILE A 656 18.69 78.01 -19.23
C ILE A 656 19.50 77.17 -20.26
N LEU A 657 20.03 77.81 -21.31
CA LEU A 657 20.92 77.17 -22.28
C LEU A 657 22.22 76.65 -21.64
N ARG A 658 22.83 77.38 -20.70
CA ARG A 658 24.01 76.90 -19.96
C ARG A 658 23.69 75.67 -19.10
N GLU A 659 22.55 75.65 -18.43
CA GLU A 659 22.12 74.52 -17.62
C GLU A 659 21.79 73.29 -18.47
N LYS A 660 21.06 73.47 -19.58
CA LYS A 660 20.80 72.39 -20.54
C LYS A 660 22.10 71.89 -21.19
N THR A 661 23.07 72.76 -21.44
CA THR A 661 24.41 72.35 -21.91
C THR A 661 25.17 71.53 -20.85
N LYS A 662 25.04 71.86 -19.55
CA LYS A 662 25.60 71.03 -18.46
C LYS A 662 24.93 69.65 -18.40
N GLN A 663 23.60 69.60 -18.48
CA GLN A 663 22.84 68.34 -18.49
C GLN A 663 23.22 67.45 -19.69
N ILE A 664 23.32 68.03 -20.89
CA ILE A 664 23.77 67.31 -22.09
C ILE A 664 25.21 66.79 -21.91
N LYS A 665 26.12 67.55 -21.29
CA LYS A 665 27.49 67.08 -21.02
C LYS A 665 27.53 65.91 -20.02
N ALA A 666 26.73 65.94 -18.95
CA ALA A 666 26.62 64.83 -18.00
C ALA A 666 26.14 63.55 -18.69
N LEU A 667 25.01 63.64 -19.42
CA LEU A 667 24.47 62.54 -20.23
C LEU A 667 25.46 62.05 -21.30
N SER A 668 26.29 62.94 -21.85
CA SER A 668 27.35 62.56 -22.82
C SER A 668 28.48 61.76 -22.14
N SER A 669 28.89 62.12 -20.92
CA SER A 669 29.86 61.33 -20.14
C SER A 669 29.28 59.99 -19.68
N GLU A 670 28.01 59.94 -19.26
CA GLU A 670 27.30 58.71 -18.92
C GLU A 670 27.21 57.77 -20.13
N LEU A 671 26.79 58.28 -21.29
CA LEU A 671 26.77 57.54 -22.55
C LEU A 671 28.17 57.04 -22.95
N THR A 672 29.21 57.87 -22.78
CA THR A 672 30.60 57.48 -23.06
C THR A 672 31.07 56.35 -22.13
N MET A 673 30.68 56.37 -20.85
CA MET A 673 30.98 55.31 -19.88
C MET A 673 30.26 54.00 -20.25
N CYS A 674 28.98 54.06 -20.62
CA CYS A 674 28.25 52.88 -21.09
C CYS A 674 28.83 52.34 -22.41
N GLU A 675 29.34 53.21 -23.28
CA GLU A 675 30.08 52.81 -24.48
C GLU A 675 31.41 52.12 -24.16
N THR A 676 32.19 52.58 -23.17
CA THR A 676 33.43 51.90 -22.77
C THR A 676 33.15 50.56 -22.13
N GLN A 677 32.15 50.47 -21.23
CA GLN A 677 31.70 49.19 -20.68
C GLN A 677 31.23 48.22 -21.77
N SER A 678 30.49 48.70 -22.79
CA SER A 678 30.10 47.88 -23.94
C SER A 678 31.29 47.39 -24.79
N LYS A 679 32.38 48.16 -24.85
CA LYS A 679 33.63 47.76 -25.53
C LYS A 679 34.43 46.76 -24.70
N GLU A 680 34.50 46.96 -23.37
CA GLU A 680 35.10 46.02 -22.41
C GLU A 680 34.39 44.66 -22.43
N TYR A 681 33.06 44.63 -22.36
CA TYR A 681 32.30 43.38 -22.48
C TYR A 681 32.50 42.68 -23.83
N LYS A 682 32.68 43.41 -24.93
CA LYS A 682 33.03 42.82 -26.23
C LYS A 682 34.41 42.17 -26.22
N HIS A 683 35.43 42.86 -25.69
CA HIS A 683 36.77 42.29 -25.58
C HIS A 683 36.82 41.08 -24.63
N GLU A 684 36.03 41.08 -23.56
CA GLU A 684 35.89 39.93 -22.67
C GLU A 684 35.19 38.75 -23.36
N ILE A 685 34.15 38.99 -24.17
CA ILE A 685 33.51 37.98 -25.02
C ILE A 685 34.51 37.45 -26.08
N GLU A 686 35.35 38.30 -26.66
CA GLU A 686 36.40 37.91 -27.62
C GLU A 686 37.50 37.08 -26.96
N ARG A 687 37.90 37.42 -25.72
CA ARG A 687 38.83 36.63 -24.89
C ARG A 687 38.25 35.26 -24.55
N LEU A 688 37.03 35.20 -24.01
CA LEU A 688 36.36 33.96 -23.65
C LEU A 688 36.10 33.06 -24.87
N ASN A 689 35.76 33.62 -26.04
CA ASN A 689 35.68 32.85 -27.29
C ASN A 689 37.04 32.31 -27.73
N SER A 690 38.11 33.09 -27.57
CA SER A 690 39.48 32.66 -27.89
C SER A 690 39.95 31.52 -26.97
N GLU A 691 39.66 31.62 -25.67
CA GLU A 691 39.93 30.56 -24.68
C GLU A 691 39.08 29.32 -24.93
N LEU A 692 37.81 29.47 -25.31
CA LEU A 692 36.94 28.36 -25.70
C LEU A 692 37.38 27.69 -27.01
N LEU A 693 37.96 28.45 -27.94
CA LEU A 693 38.64 27.92 -29.13
C LEU A 693 39.96 27.21 -28.78
N GLU A 694 40.72 27.69 -27.81
CA GLU A 694 41.88 26.97 -27.27
C GLU A 694 41.49 25.68 -26.58
N VAL A 695 40.45 25.68 -25.73
CA VAL A 695 39.94 24.48 -25.06
C VAL A 695 39.42 23.48 -26.10
N LYS A 696 38.70 23.92 -27.14
CA LYS A 696 38.34 23.06 -28.28
C LYS A 696 39.56 22.50 -29.01
N LYS A 697 40.61 23.31 -29.27
CA LYS A 697 41.88 22.82 -29.85
C LYS A 697 42.60 21.81 -28.95
N LYS A 698 42.66 22.06 -27.64
CA LYS A 698 43.27 21.18 -26.62
C LYS A 698 42.51 19.86 -26.52
N TYR A 699 41.18 19.90 -26.42
CA TYR A 699 40.31 18.72 -26.44
C TYR A 699 40.43 17.92 -27.75
N LEU A 700 40.41 18.57 -28.91
CA LEU A 700 40.59 17.88 -30.21
C LEU A 700 42.00 17.29 -30.35
N SER A 701 43.03 17.97 -29.84
CA SER A 701 44.40 17.45 -29.79
C SER A 701 44.52 16.24 -28.86
N GLN A 702 43.84 16.27 -27.71
CA GLN A 702 43.81 15.14 -26.77
C GLN A 702 43.02 13.95 -27.33
N LYS A 703 41.84 14.18 -27.94
CA LYS A 703 41.06 13.16 -28.65
C LYS A 703 41.84 12.56 -29.84
N ARG A 704 42.61 13.36 -30.57
CA ARG A 704 43.57 12.87 -31.59
C ARG A 704 44.70 12.05 -30.97
N LYS A 705 45.26 12.46 -29.83
CA LYS A 705 46.29 11.69 -29.09
C LYS A 705 45.73 10.37 -28.53
N GLU A 706 44.46 10.32 -28.13
CA GLU A 706 43.78 9.10 -27.70
C GLU A 706 43.48 8.17 -28.88
N GLN A 707 43.04 8.70 -30.01
CA GLN A 707 42.95 7.93 -31.27
C GLN A 707 44.33 7.42 -31.73
N GLN A 708 45.37 8.26 -31.67
CA GLN A 708 46.75 7.86 -31.95
C GLN A 708 47.31 6.87 -30.92
N LYS A 709 46.83 6.85 -29.67
CA LYS A 709 47.15 5.77 -28.71
C LYS A 709 46.40 4.47 -28.99
N LYS A 710 45.19 4.54 -29.57
CA LYS A 710 44.44 3.35 -30.03
C LYS A 710 44.98 2.74 -31.33
N TYR A 711 45.52 3.55 -32.25
CA TYR A 711 46.07 3.10 -33.53
C TYR A 711 47.61 3.04 -33.59
N GLY A 712 48.32 3.69 -32.67
CA GLY A 712 49.78 3.87 -32.69
C GLY A 712 50.61 2.67 -32.23
N LYS A 713 50.12 1.44 -32.47
CA LYS A 713 50.87 0.20 -32.25
C LYS A 713 51.47 -0.33 -33.57
N THR A 714 51.72 0.55 -34.53
CA THR A 714 52.19 0.20 -35.89
C THR A 714 53.11 1.29 -36.51
N THR A 715 54.36 0.88 -36.81
CA THR A 715 55.31 1.39 -37.83
C THR A 715 55.55 2.89 -38.12
N ARG A 716 56.79 3.33 -37.81
CA ARG A 716 57.81 3.98 -38.69
C ARG A 716 57.42 4.68 -40.04
N SER A 717 58.12 5.80 -40.26
CA SER A 717 58.75 6.30 -41.52
C SER A 717 57.92 7.05 -42.61
N GLY A 718 58.64 7.85 -43.43
CA GLY A 718 58.12 8.80 -44.46
C GLY A 718 58.04 10.24 -43.93
N ILE A 719 58.67 11.32 -44.46
CA ILE A 719 59.19 11.79 -45.77
C ILE A 719 58.22 12.70 -46.57
N ASP A 720 58.81 13.79 -47.09
CA ASP A 720 58.40 14.71 -48.19
C ASP A 720 57.47 15.96 -48.02
N MET A 721 58.14 17.13 -48.14
CA MET A 721 58.03 18.15 -49.22
C MET A 721 56.89 19.18 -49.35
N GLY A 722 57.33 20.43 -49.60
CA GLY A 722 56.66 21.47 -50.39
C GLY A 722 55.64 22.38 -49.69
N THR A 723 55.46 23.67 -50.05
CA THR A 723 56.31 24.62 -50.82
C THR A 723 55.92 26.05 -50.38
N LYS A 724 56.83 27.03 -50.43
CA LYS A 724 56.52 28.47 -50.19
C LYS A 724 56.63 29.29 -51.47
N LEU A 725 55.80 30.31 -51.65
CA LEU A 725 56.12 31.69 -52.13
C LEU A 725 54.85 32.60 -52.05
N PRO A 726 54.96 33.95 -52.00
CA PRO A 726 53.84 34.84 -51.63
C PRO A 726 53.47 35.88 -52.76
N PRO A 727 53.04 37.15 -52.54
CA PRO A 727 51.71 37.59 -53.04
C PRO A 727 51.71 38.85 -53.94
N LEU A 728 50.53 39.24 -54.45
CA LEU A 728 50.27 40.50 -55.16
C LEU A 728 48.95 41.17 -54.71
N LYS A 729 48.89 42.50 -54.87
CA LYS A 729 47.71 43.39 -54.76
C LYS A 729 47.26 43.79 -56.20
N THR A 730 46.17 44.51 -56.51
CA THR A 730 45.14 45.27 -55.75
C THR A 730 43.71 44.71 -56.10
N ASP A 731 42.56 45.38 -56.29
CA ASP A 731 42.09 46.80 -56.27
C ASP A 731 40.55 46.92 -56.05
N VAL A 732 39.98 48.13 -56.23
CA VAL A 732 38.55 48.49 -56.09
C VAL A 732 37.94 48.96 -57.44
N PRO A 733 36.60 48.89 -57.68
CA PRO A 733 35.69 50.02 -57.32
C PRO A 733 34.30 49.57 -56.78
N HIS A 734 33.57 50.25 -55.88
CA HIS A 734 33.02 51.64 -55.81
C HIS A 734 31.70 51.90 -56.58
N PHE A 735 30.57 52.07 -55.85
CA PHE A 735 29.29 52.72 -56.25
C PHE A 735 28.34 52.79 -55.01
N ASN A 736 27.38 53.71 -54.83
CA ASN A 736 27.35 55.18 -54.97
C ASN A 736 26.23 55.78 -54.04
N MET A 737 26.11 57.11 -53.93
CA MET A 737 25.27 57.88 -52.96
C MET A 737 23.77 58.05 -53.29
N GLY A 738 22.94 58.39 -52.28
CA GLY A 738 21.53 58.84 -52.42
C GLY A 738 21.01 59.58 -51.16
N VAL A 739 20.10 60.57 -51.31
CA VAL A 739 19.84 61.64 -50.29
C VAL A 739 18.37 62.13 -50.26
N PHE A 740 17.63 61.89 -49.15
CA PHE A 740 16.40 62.59 -48.64
C PHE A 740 15.10 62.53 -49.51
N PRO A 741 13.86 62.94 -49.04
CA PRO A 741 13.51 63.79 -47.87
C PRO A 741 12.25 63.42 -46.99
N SER A 742 12.03 64.26 -45.95
CA SER A 742 10.75 64.76 -45.36
C SER A 742 9.74 63.91 -44.50
N SER A 743 9.79 64.15 -43.18
CA SER A 743 8.72 64.64 -42.26
C SER A 743 7.40 63.88 -41.86
N LYS A 744 7.34 63.51 -40.55
CA LYS A 744 6.25 63.78 -39.54
C LYS A 744 4.81 63.19 -39.72
N PRO A 745 3.88 63.27 -38.72
CA PRO A 745 4.02 63.24 -37.24
C PRO A 745 2.95 62.36 -36.49
N ILE A 746 3.22 61.89 -35.25
CA ILE A 746 2.17 61.53 -34.25
C ILE A 746 2.64 61.89 -32.80
N PRO A 747 1.85 61.78 -31.71
CA PRO A 747 1.36 62.97 -31.00
C PRO A 747 1.87 63.15 -29.56
N LYS A 748 1.45 64.24 -28.90
CA LYS A 748 1.57 64.44 -27.45
C LYS A 748 0.36 63.87 -26.70
N ILE A 749 0.60 63.35 -25.50
CA ILE A 749 -0.44 63.15 -24.46
C ILE A 749 -0.57 64.46 -23.67
N ALA A 750 -1.75 64.72 -23.09
CA ALA A 750 -2.01 65.81 -22.16
C ALA A 750 -2.90 65.31 -21.02
N VAL A 751 -2.42 65.35 -19.78
CA VAL A 751 -2.59 66.45 -18.80
C VAL A 751 -1.45 66.33 -17.78
#